data_AF-A0A220US09-F1
#
_entry.id   AF-A0A220US09-F1
#
_cell.length_a   1.000
_cell.length_b   1.000
_cell.length_c   1.000
_cell.angle_alpha   90.00
_cell.angle_beta   90.00
_cell.angle_gamma   90.00
#
_symmetry.space_group_name_H-M   'P 1'
#
loop_
_entity.id
_entity.type
_entity.pdbx_description
1 polymer ?
#
loop_
_entity_poly.entity_id
_entity_poly.type
_entity_poly.pdbx_seq_one_letter_code
_entity_poly.pdbx_strand_id
1 'polypeptide(L)'
;MKKYLVALLACIAALFWFTQKNSNSSSHSNDKIKTAQPSTSSSSVALGKEVAHKKLKAPNNYYSCQQLITSEKETRWNWAKKQEWDQWLDKGYSIDEITLAIDHFLNSNFAANWRAKQLKKDSKLNQQNQILVEQVKALVPDLPSFVRIERSIPQSQIENIATLSPADALALIKETKLSIDDVDWLLKQDSLSQQLLSQAIEKIDNTDEIIGFGIQENETLHLIDTAAYYGRDQIVTTLLEKNSVLSDDAYLGTTMDYALARLDYYFQMNIPLEDDLIVRQVKIIKALHGLNSTANFSIQSDQKAVGFFPRHIYSFDAQQITNLQQMYGLTLTDILPKKVLTFNPSSPLLKELNANFAQLDANSATPEAVADCQSFVHKIDSQWQPRSLSYFIDKLTKEGKEVTATHLHQIDPALADCFNYQQWQPLSRRQSGDHNLDSAIYRLAAQNNINEAIKMVEDAQLEEDVNREFFYQLLGYNPEYFTELQLSKLRQETFDYDALYRMANSKTISLMTEGLDIDKLDYTGKSWLDIAIVNRDLPLLNYLVNQHISYPYRESGRDPLYLLLETSHYEFNPEHLLEYLSLLMVLEPKVYPHHQRLMSLIRLKFPESYTQIINQFPTLIAKEGTPLPPAVCLNY
;
A
#
# COMPACT_ATOMS: atom_id res chain seq x y z
N MET A 1 5.80 -25.52 36.36
CA MET A 1 5.13 -24.99 35.14
C MET A 1 3.77 -24.35 35.41
N LYS A 2 2.76 -25.03 36.00
CA LYS A 2 1.43 -24.44 36.30
C LYS A 2 1.47 -23.07 37.04
N LYS A 3 2.33 -22.91 38.05
CA LYS A 3 2.46 -21.66 38.82
C LYS A 3 3.10 -20.50 38.02
N TYR A 4 4.00 -20.81 37.09
CA TYR A 4 4.68 -19.80 36.27
C TYR A 4 3.79 -19.29 35.14
N LEU A 5 2.95 -20.17 34.55
CA LEU A 5 2.00 -19.78 33.52
C LEU A 5 0.88 -18.88 34.08
N VAL A 6 0.39 -19.20 35.29
CA VAL A 6 -0.60 -18.36 36.00
C VAL A 6 -0.01 -17.01 36.39
N ALA A 7 1.27 -16.96 36.80
CA ALA A 7 1.96 -15.71 37.10
C ALA A 7 2.17 -14.86 35.83
N LEU A 8 2.51 -15.47 34.70
CA LEU A 8 2.69 -14.77 33.42
C LEU A 8 1.35 -14.18 32.92
N LEU A 9 0.27 -14.95 32.99
CA LEU A 9 -1.07 -14.49 32.61
C LEU A 9 -1.59 -13.40 33.56
N ALA A 10 -1.28 -13.48 34.85
CA ALA A 10 -1.60 -12.42 35.81
C ALA A 10 -0.80 -11.13 35.53
N CYS A 11 0.46 -11.23 35.12
CA CYS A 11 1.26 -10.07 34.71
C CYS A 11 0.73 -9.43 33.42
N ILE A 12 0.33 -10.23 32.42
CA ILE A 12 -0.26 -9.72 31.17
C ILE A 12 -1.62 -9.06 31.44
N ALA A 13 -2.46 -9.66 32.27
CA ALA A 13 -3.73 -9.07 32.69
C ALA A 13 -3.54 -7.77 33.50
N ALA A 14 -2.53 -7.71 34.38
CA ALA A 14 -2.19 -6.51 35.14
C ALA A 14 -1.65 -5.38 34.24
N LEU A 15 -0.85 -5.71 33.23
CA LEU A 15 -0.38 -4.76 32.22
C LEU A 15 -1.54 -4.19 31.39
N PHE A 16 -2.52 -5.01 31.02
CA PHE A 16 -3.75 -4.55 30.34
C PHE A 16 -4.64 -3.66 31.23
N TRP A 17 -4.70 -3.95 32.53
CA TRP A 17 -5.48 -3.15 33.47
C TRP A 17 -4.86 -1.77 33.73
N PHE A 18 -3.52 -1.67 33.69
CA PHE A 18 -2.82 -0.40 33.82
C PHE A 18 -2.88 0.47 32.56
N THR A 19 -2.94 -0.12 31.36
CA THR A 19 -3.07 0.65 30.11
C THR A 19 -4.49 1.19 29.88
N GLN A 20 -5.54 0.51 30.38
CA GLN A 20 -6.91 1.03 30.32
C GLN A 20 -7.21 2.19 31.27
N LYS A 21 -6.42 2.38 32.34
CA LYS A 21 -6.73 3.40 33.36
C LYS A 21 -6.32 4.83 32.97
N ASN A 22 -5.62 5.02 31.85
CA ASN A 22 -5.16 6.32 31.37
C ASN A 22 -5.97 6.91 30.20
N SER A 23 -7.10 6.31 29.80
CA SER A 23 -7.91 6.78 28.67
C SER A 23 -9.32 7.26 29.03
N ASN A 24 -9.55 7.77 30.24
CA ASN A 24 -10.83 8.40 30.62
C ASN A 24 -10.68 9.88 31.04
N SER A 25 -10.80 10.76 30.05
CA SER A 25 -11.20 12.17 30.13
C SER A 25 -11.32 12.64 28.67
N SER A 26 -12.43 13.08 28.08
CA SER A 26 -13.77 13.47 28.50
C SER A 26 -14.63 13.41 27.21
N SER A 27 -15.89 12.98 27.24
CA SER A 27 -16.99 13.95 27.18
C SER A 27 -18.32 13.27 27.54
N HIS A 28 -19.08 13.97 28.37
CA HIS A 28 -20.46 13.65 28.69
C HIS A 28 -21.38 13.97 27.51
N SER A 29 -22.27 13.04 27.17
CA SER A 29 -23.64 13.38 26.80
C SER A 29 -24.56 12.26 27.26
N ASN A 30 -25.54 12.68 28.07
CA ASN A 30 -26.60 11.85 28.60
C ASN A 30 -27.44 11.25 27.47
N ASP A 31 -27.72 9.95 27.52
CA ASP A 31 -29.10 9.51 27.37
C ASP A 31 -29.33 8.17 28.08
N LYS A 32 -30.32 8.18 28.97
CA LYS A 32 -30.82 7.02 29.71
C LYS A 32 -31.77 6.23 28.81
N ILE A 33 -31.42 5.00 28.40
CA ILE A 33 -32.43 3.96 28.14
C ILE A 33 -31.98 2.59 28.68
N LYS A 34 -32.77 2.14 29.65
CA LYS A 34 -32.94 0.86 30.35
C LYS A 34 -32.22 -0.41 29.84
N THR A 35 -31.56 -1.02 30.81
CA THR A 35 -31.19 -2.43 30.98
C THR A 35 -32.26 -3.45 30.57
N ALA A 36 -31.84 -4.45 29.79
CA ALA A 36 -32.42 -5.80 29.81
C ALA A 36 -31.30 -6.84 29.57
N GLN A 37 -31.21 -7.84 30.45
CA GLN A 37 -30.27 -8.96 30.39
C GLN A 37 -30.53 -9.89 29.19
N PRO A 38 -29.52 -10.67 28.77
CA PRO A 38 -29.64 -11.59 27.63
C PRO A 38 -30.32 -12.89 28.06
N SER A 39 -31.45 -13.22 27.42
CA SER A 39 -32.04 -14.55 27.47
C SER A 39 -31.83 -15.27 26.15
N THR A 40 -31.14 -16.39 26.23
CA THR A 40 -31.06 -17.46 25.24
C THR A 40 -32.44 -17.90 24.74
N SER A 41 -32.67 -17.83 23.43
CA SER A 41 -33.57 -18.76 22.75
C SER A 41 -33.32 -18.73 21.24
N SER A 42 -32.92 -19.88 20.71
CA SER A 42 -33.09 -20.29 19.32
C SER A 42 -34.53 -20.06 18.87
N SER A 43 -34.74 -19.23 17.85
CA SER A 43 -36.01 -19.21 17.11
C SER A 43 -35.75 -18.80 15.67
N SER A 44 -36.03 -19.76 14.78
CA SER A 44 -36.24 -19.60 13.35
C SER A 44 -37.07 -18.36 13.06
N VAL A 45 -36.47 -17.37 12.38
CA VAL A 45 -37.19 -16.17 11.96
C VAL A 45 -37.97 -16.51 10.69
N ALA A 46 -39.28 -16.51 10.87
CA ALA A 46 -40.27 -16.63 9.82
C ALA A 46 -40.18 -15.47 8.81
N LEU A 47 -40.47 -15.82 7.55
CA LEU A 47 -40.79 -14.92 6.45
C LEU A 47 -41.69 -13.75 6.87
N GLY A 48 -41.38 -12.55 6.38
CA GLY A 48 -42.39 -11.51 6.16
C GLY A 48 -41.99 -10.11 6.62
N LYS A 49 -41.28 -9.39 5.74
CA LYS A 49 -41.57 -7.99 5.40
C LYS A 49 -40.71 -7.60 4.19
N GLU A 50 -41.36 -7.50 3.02
CA GLU A 50 -40.83 -6.76 1.87
C GLU A 50 -40.53 -5.33 2.32
N VAL A 51 -39.25 -5.01 2.48
CA VAL A 51 -38.79 -3.64 2.60
C VAL A 51 -38.85 -3.08 1.19
N ALA A 52 -39.82 -2.20 0.92
CA ALA A 52 -39.92 -1.51 -0.35
C ALA A 52 -38.66 -0.67 -0.58
N HIS A 53 -37.73 -1.17 -1.40
CA HIS A 53 -36.55 -0.44 -1.82
C HIS A 53 -36.99 0.82 -2.58
N LYS A 54 -36.84 1.99 -1.96
CA LYS A 54 -36.99 3.26 -2.66
C LYS A 54 -35.81 3.34 -3.64
N LYS A 55 -36.05 3.03 -4.93
CA LYS A 55 -35.03 3.09 -5.98
C LYS A 55 -34.32 4.45 -5.92
N LEU A 56 -33.10 4.46 -5.40
CA LEU A 56 -32.21 5.61 -5.48
C LEU A 56 -31.92 5.83 -6.97
N LYS A 57 -32.32 6.99 -7.50
CA LYS A 57 -31.95 7.38 -8.85
C LYS A 57 -30.47 7.74 -8.85
N ALA A 58 -29.76 7.42 -9.95
CA ALA A 58 -28.39 7.87 -10.14
C ALA A 58 -28.30 9.40 -9.97
N PRO A 59 -27.32 9.91 -9.22
CA PRO A 59 -26.98 11.33 -9.22
C PRO A 59 -26.75 11.86 -10.64
N ASN A 60 -26.97 13.16 -10.82
CA ASN A 60 -26.86 13.84 -12.11
C ASN A 60 -25.55 14.61 -12.29
N ASN A 61 -24.60 14.51 -11.36
CA ASN A 61 -23.31 15.20 -11.41
C ASN A 61 -22.14 14.22 -11.20
N TYR A 62 -20.97 14.61 -11.69
CA TYR A 62 -19.79 13.76 -11.74
C TYR A 62 -19.28 13.36 -10.35
N TYR A 63 -19.17 14.33 -9.42
CA TYR A 63 -18.67 14.08 -8.06
C TYR A 63 -19.55 13.09 -7.32
N SER A 64 -20.86 13.31 -7.28
CA SER A 64 -21.80 12.42 -6.59
C SER A 64 -21.84 11.03 -7.22
N CYS A 65 -21.66 10.92 -8.54
CA CYS A 65 -21.54 9.61 -9.18
C CYS A 65 -20.24 8.89 -8.80
N GLN A 66 -19.11 9.59 -8.74
CA GLN A 66 -17.85 9.00 -8.25
C GLN A 66 -17.99 8.56 -6.78
N GLN A 67 -18.57 9.40 -5.92
CA GLN A 67 -18.84 9.07 -4.52
C GLN A 67 -19.75 7.84 -4.39
N LEU A 68 -20.81 7.74 -5.18
CA LEU A 68 -21.69 6.57 -5.18
C LEU A 68 -20.94 5.30 -5.59
N ILE A 69 -20.13 5.36 -6.66
CA ILE A 69 -19.32 4.21 -7.12
C ILE A 69 -18.34 3.76 -6.03
N THR A 70 -17.62 4.71 -5.43
CA THR A 70 -16.63 4.42 -4.37
C THR A 70 -17.31 3.88 -3.11
N SER A 71 -18.41 4.51 -2.66
CA SER A 71 -19.18 4.08 -1.49
C SER A 71 -19.77 2.69 -1.67
N GLU A 72 -20.32 2.38 -2.85
CA GLU A 72 -20.85 1.04 -3.14
C GLU A 72 -19.72 -0.01 -3.12
N LYS A 73 -18.56 0.31 -3.72
CA LYS A 73 -17.39 -0.58 -3.69
C LYS A 73 -16.91 -0.83 -2.26
N GLU A 74 -16.79 0.21 -1.45
CA GLU A 74 -16.38 0.10 -0.04
C GLU A 74 -17.39 -0.71 0.77
N THR A 75 -18.68 -0.50 0.53
CA THR A 75 -19.75 -1.20 1.23
C THR A 75 -19.75 -2.69 0.91
N ARG A 76 -19.63 -3.04 -0.37
CA ARG A 76 -19.46 -4.44 -0.82
C ARG A 76 -18.22 -5.08 -0.21
N TRP A 77 -17.09 -4.37 -0.22
CA TRP A 77 -15.84 -4.85 0.36
C TRP A 77 -15.96 -5.10 1.87
N ASN A 78 -16.57 -4.15 2.61
CA ASN A 78 -16.79 -4.26 4.05
C ASN A 78 -17.75 -5.40 4.41
N TRP A 79 -18.79 -5.61 3.60
CA TRP A 79 -19.69 -6.75 3.75
C TRP A 79 -18.97 -8.08 3.50
N ALA A 80 -18.20 -8.17 2.42
CA ALA A 80 -17.48 -9.36 2.02
C ALA A 80 -16.39 -9.77 3.04
N LYS A 81 -15.74 -8.80 3.70
CA LYS A 81 -14.79 -9.08 4.78
C LYS A 81 -15.41 -9.73 6.02
N LYS A 82 -16.70 -9.49 6.25
CA LYS A 82 -17.44 -10.04 7.39
C LYS A 82 -18.02 -11.42 7.08
N GLN A 83 -17.92 -11.91 5.85
CA GLN A 83 -18.40 -13.22 5.48
C GLN A 83 -17.51 -14.31 6.07
N GLU A 84 -18.13 -15.37 6.61
CA GLU A 84 -17.43 -16.59 6.98
C GLU A 84 -17.30 -17.49 5.74
N TRP A 85 -16.28 -17.22 4.92
CA TRP A 85 -16.07 -17.89 3.64
C TRP A 85 -15.99 -19.42 3.73
N ASP A 86 -15.47 -19.94 4.85
CA ASP A 86 -15.35 -21.39 5.10
C ASP A 86 -16.72 -22.08 5.15
N GLN A 87 -17.79 -21.42 5.63
CA GLN A 87 -19.14 -22.01 5.73
C GLN A 87 -19.76 -22.32 4.35
N TRP A 88 -19.27 -21.69 3.28
CA TRP A 88 -19.78 -21.96 1.93
C TRP A 88 -19.35 -23.33 1.40
N LEU A 89 -18.26 -23.89 1.95
CA LEU A 89 -17.87 -25.28 1.68
C LEU A 89 -18.92 -26.26 2.23
N ASP A 90 -19.47 -25.99 3.41
CA ASP A 90 -20.51 -26.83 4.04
C ASP A 90 -21.83 -26.80 3.25
N LYS A 91 -22.07 -25.73 2.49
CA LYS A 91 -23.20 -25.61 1.55
C LYS A 91 -22.98 -26.34 0.22
N GLY A 92 -21.81 -26.96 0.02
CA GLY A 92 -21.49 -27.75 -1.17
C GLY A 92 -20.84 -26.97 -2.32
N TYR A 93 -20.45 -25.71 -2.11
CA TYR A 93 -19.70 -24.94 -3.11
C TYR A 93 -18.23 -25.38 -3.16
N SER A 94 -17.63 -25.29 -4.35
CA SER A 94 -16.23 -25.68 -4.55
C SER A 94 -15.24 -24.61 -4.07
N ILE A 95 -14.00 -25.02 -3.76
CA ILE A 95 -12.89 -24.11 -3.45
C ILE A 95 -12.70 -23.11 -4.60
N ASP A 96 -12.81 -23.53 -5.85
CA ASP A 96 -12.64 -22.67 -7.03
C ASP A 96 -13.71 -21.56 -7.11
N GLU A 97 -14.98 -21.91 -6.90
CA GLU A 97 -16.07 -20.94 -6.90
C GLU A 97 -15.92 -19.90 -5.78
N ILE A 98 -15.57 -20.36 -4.57
CA ILE A 98 -15.39 -19.48 -3.42
C ILE A 98 -14.15 -18.58 -3.63
N THR A 99 -13.05 -19.13 -4.15
CA THR A 99 -11.84 -18.35 -4.48
C THR A 99 -12.18 -17.21 -5.43
N LEU A 100 -12.90 -17.49 -6.53
CA LEU A 100 -13.32 -16.49 -7.51
C LEU A 100 -14.31 -15.47 -6.94
N ALA A 101 -15.18 -15.89 -6.02
CA ALA A 101 -16.09 -14.99 -5.33
C ALA A 101 -15.34 -14.03 -4.38
N ILE A 102 -14.38 -14.54 -3.61
CA ILE A 102 -13.52 -13.72 -2.75
C ILE A 102 -12.74 -12.71 -3.59
N ASP A 103 -12.15 -13.13 -4.70
CA ASP A 103 -11.39 -12.24 -5.59
C ASP A 103 -12.29 -11.11 -6.15
N HIS A 104 -13.52 -11.47 -6.55
CA HIS A 104 -14.49 -10.52 -7.09
C HIS A 104 -14.94 -9.46 -6.08
N PHE A 105 -15.24 -9.84 -4.84
CA PHE A 105 -15.74 -8.93 -3.83
C PHE A 105 -14.64 -8.21 -3.03
N LEU A 106 -13.49 -8.86 -2.86
CA LEU A 106 -12.34 -8.35 -2.13
C LEU A 106 -11.21 -8.02 -3.11
N ASN A 107 -10.23 -8.92 -3.20
CA ASN A 107 -9.13 -8.89 -4.16
C ASN A 107 -8.35 -10.21 -4.08
N SER A 108 -7.39 -10.36 -5.00
CA SER A 108 -6.57 -11.55 -5.15
C SER A 108 -5.76 -11.93 -3.91
N ASN A 109 -5.37 -10.96 -3.07
CA ASN A 109 -4.61 -11.26 -1.85
C ASN A 109 -5.46 -12.02 -0.82
N PHE A 110 -6.74 -11.66 -0.68
CA PHE A 110 -7.66 -12.39 0.20
C PHE A 110 -8.01 -13.77 -0.37
N ALA A 111 -8.23 -13.84 -1.68
CA ALA A 111 -8.57 -15.09 -2.36
C ALA A 111 -7.43 -16.11 -2.29
N ALA A 112 -6.20 -15.67 -2.53
CA ALA A 112 -5.01 -16.51 -2.48
C ALA A 112 -4.71 -17.01 -1.06
N ASN A 113 -4.81 -16.13 -0.06
CA ASN A 113 -4.67 -16.51 1.35
C ASN A 113 -5.70 -17.57 1.73
N TRP A 114 -6.98 -17.32 1.43
CA TRP A 114 -8.05 -18.26 1.72
C TRP A 114 -7.86 -19.61 1.02
N ARG A 115 -7.54 -19.59 -0.28
CA ARG A 115 -7.31 -20.80 -1.07
C ARG A 115 -6.12 -21.60 -0.52
N ALA A 116 -5.00 -20.95 -0.24
CA ALA A 116 -3.82 -21.60 0.35
C ALA A 116 -4.17 -22.22 1.71
N LYS A 117 -4.93 -21.52 2.56
CA LYS A 117 -5.43 -22.07 3.83
C LYS A 117 -6.25 -23.35 3.62
N GLN A 118 -7.14 -23.38 2.62
CA GLN A 118 -7.95 -24.57 2.33
C GLN A 118 -7.13 -25.73 1.77
N LEU A 119 -6.21 -25.47 0.84
CA LEU A 119 -5.33 -26.49 0.25
C LEU A 119 -4.38 -27.09 1.30
N LYS A 120 -3.99 -26.30 2.29
CA LYS A 120 -3.03 -26.68 3.35
C LYS A 120 -3.68 -27.13 4.65
N LYS A 121 -5.02 -27.20 4.71
CA LYS A 121 -5.76 -27.49 5.95
C LYS A 121 -5.35 -28.81 6.61
N ASP A 122 -4.96 -29.78 5.78
CA ASP A 122 -4.59 -31.14 6.19
C ASP A 122 -3.06 -31.36 6.21
N SER A 123 -2.25 -30.32 6.07
CA SER A 123 -0.79 -30.42 6.26
C SER A 123 -0.43 -30.86 7.68
N LYS A 124 0.74 -31.52 7.87
CA LYS A 124 1.13 -31.99 9.21
C LYS A 124 1.23 -30.84 10.21
N LEU A 125 1.74 -29.68 9.80
CA LEU A 125 1.81 -28.51 10.68
C LEU A 125 0.41 -28.10 11.12
N ASN A 126 -0.54 -27.95 10.19
CA ASN A 126 -1.89 -27.52 10.52
C ASN A 126 -2.59 -28.54 11.44
N GLN A 127 -2.44 -29.83 11.19
CA GLN A 127 -2.97 -30.89 12.07
C GLN A 127 -2.32 -30.83 13.47
N GLN A 128 -1.01 -30.64 13.56
CA GLN A 128 -0.31 -30.47 14.84
C GLN A 128 -0.80 -29.22 15.58
N ASN A 129 -0.97 -28.10 14.87
CA ASN A 129 -1.47 -26.86 15.45
C ASN A 129 -2.91 -27.01 15.94
N GLN A 130 -3.78 -27.73 15.22
CA GLN A 130 -5.14 -28.05 15.69
C GLN A 130 -5.11 -28.84 17.00
N ILE A 131 -4.29 -29.91 17.07
CA ILE A 131 -4.13 -30.70 18.29
C ILE A 131 -3.59 -29.84 19.46
N LEU A 132 -2.62 -28.95 19.19
CA LEU A 132 -2.08 -28.04 20.20
C LEU A 132 -3.14 -27.07 20.71
N VAL A 133 -3.95 -26.49 19.81
CA VAL A 133 -5.06 -25.60 20.16
C VAL A 133 -6.08 -26.34 21.03
N GLU A 134 -6.46 -27.57 20.69
CA GLU A 134 -7.38 -28.38 21.48
C GLU A 134 -6.83 -28.69 22.88
N GLN A 135 -5.55 -29.06 22.97
CA GLN A 135 -4.88 -29.32 24.25
C GLN A 135 -4.83 -28.07 25.13
N VAL A 136 -4.55 -26.89 24.55
CA VAL A 136 -4.53 -25.65 25.34
C VAL A 136 -5.94 -25.19 25.71
N LYS A 137 -6.93 -25.32 24.82
CA LYS A 137 -8.34 -25.04 25.16
C LYS A 137 -8.86 -25.95 26.28
N ALA A 138 -8.41 -27.20 26.35
CA ALA A 138 -8.73 -28.09 27.47
C ALA A 138 -8.15 -27.60 28.81
N LEU A 139 -7.04 -26.84 28.79
CA LEU A 139 -6.41 -26.26 29.98
C LEU A 139 -6.93 -24.85 30.31
N VAL A 140 -7.30 -24.09 29.27
CA VAL A 140 -7.79 -22.72 29.35
C VAL A 140 -9.02 -22.60 28.44
N PRO A 141 -10.22 -23.00 28.91
CA PRO A 141 -11.43 -23.00 28.09
C PRO A 141 -11.83 -21.60 27.60
N ASP A 142 -11.55 -20.58 28.41
CA ASP A 142 -11.85 -19.17 28.10
C ASP A 142 -10.74 -18.50 27.26
N LEU A 143 -9.90 -19.28 26.57
CA LEU A 143 -8.87 -18.74 25.70
C LEU A 143 -9.53 -17.84 24.63
N PRO A 144 -9.18 -16.54 24.56
CA PRO A 144 -9.78 -15.65 23.58
C PRO A 144 -9.49 -16.11 22.15
N SER A 145 -10.48 -15.97 21.26
CA SER A 145 -10.38 -16.42 19.86
C SER A 145 -9.27 -15.74 19.06
N PHE A 146 -8.80 -14.56 19.49
CA PHE A 146 -7.67 -13.87 18.87
C PHE A 146 -6.30 -14.46 19.25
N VAL A 147 -6.21 -15.31 20.27
CA VAL A 147 -4.95 -15.95 20.67
C VAL A 147 -4.68 -17.14 19.76
N ARG A 148 -3.66 -17.02 18.90
CA ARG A 148 -3.20 -18.11 18.04
C ARG A 148 -2.18 -18.96 18.78
N ILE A 149 -2.33 -20.28 18.70
CA ILE A 149 -1.42 -21.25 19.31
C ILE A 149 -0.93 -22.16 18.20
N GLU A 150 0.36 -22.09 17.92
CA GLU A 150 0.97 -22.79 16.81
C GLU A 150 2.38 -23.24 17.20
N ARG A 151 2.88 -24.28 16.54
CA ARG A 151 4.27 -24.70 16.62
C ARG A 151 5.17 -23.60 16.03
N SER A 152 6.26 -23.29 16.73
CA SER A 152 7.27 -22.34 16.23
C SER A 152 7.91 -22.84 14.94
N ILE A 153 8.01 -21.96 13.95
CA ILE A 153 8.77 -22.16 12.71
C ILE A 153 9.68 -20.94 12.50
N PRO A 154 11.01 -21.13 12.47
CA PRO A 154 11.67 -22.42 12.66
C PRO A 154 11.58 -22.87 14.12
N GLN A 155 11.97 -24.11 14.41
CA GLN A 155 12.22 -24.53 15.79
C GLN A 155 13.28 -23.64 16.44
N SER A 156 13.10 -23.29 17.71
CA SER A 156 13.97 -22.34 18.45
C SER A 156 15.46 -22.73 18.45
N GLN A 157 15.75 -24.03 18.29
CA GLN A 157 17.12 -24.55 18.21
C GLN A 157 17.89 -24.02 16.98
N ILE A 158 17.20 -23.78 15.87
CA ILE A 158 17.78 -23.39 14.58
C ILE A 158 17.43 -21.95 14.18
N GLU A 159 16.74 -21.20 15.04
CA GLU A 159 16.34 -19.80 14.79
C GLU A 159 17.54 -18.89 14.47
N ASN A 160 18.65 -19.09 15.18
CA ASN A 160 19.89 -18.31 15.00
C ASN A 160 20.93 -19.01 14.12
N ILE A 161 20.52 -19.99 13.30
CA ILE A 161 21.48 -20.79 12.53
C ILE A 161 22.35 -19.95 11.58
N ALA A 162 21.81 -18.85 11.05
CA ALA A 162 22.52 -17.94 10.16
C ALA A 162 23.68 -17.18 10.81
N THR A 163 23.72 -17.10 12.15
CA THR A 163 24.81 -16.42 12.89
C THR A 163 25.91 -17.39 13.32
N LEU A 164 25.72 -18.69 13.12
CA LEU A 164 26.68 -19.72 13.53
C LEU A 164 27.82 -19.85 12.51
N SER A 165 28.94 -20.41 12.96
CA SER A 165 29.99 -20.83 12.03
C SER A 165 29.47 -21.93 11.09
N PRO A 166 30.00 -22.07 9.86
CA PRO A 166 29.54 -23.11 8.94
C PRO A 166 29.61 -24.54 9.51
N ALA A 167 30.61 -24.82 10.35
CA ALA A 167 30.77 -26.12 10.99
C ALA A 167 29.70 -26.36 12.07
N ASP A 168 29.44 -25.35 12.91
CA ASP A 168 28.44 -25.44 13.99
C ASP A 168 27.02 -25.52 13.42
N ALA A 169 26.73 -24.74 12.38
CA ALA A 169 25.44 -24.81 11.67
C ALA A 169 25.19 -26.22 11.10
N LEU A 170 26.21 -26.82 10.47
CA LEU A 170 26.09 -28.16 9.90
C LEU A 170 25.94 -29.24 10.98
N ALA A 171 26.65 -29.13 12.09
CA ALA A 171 26.50 -30.03 13.24
C ALA A 171 25.09 -29.95 13.83
N LEU A 172 24.57 -28.73 14.01
CA LEU A 172 23.23 -28.49 14.52
C LEU A 172 22.15 -29.10 13.63
N ILE A 173 22.24 -28.94 12.31
CA ILE A 173 21.29 -29.56 11.35
C ILE A 173 21.36 -31.08 11.39
N LYS A 174 22.53 -31.67 11.65
CA LYS A 174 22.68 -33.13 11.75
C LYS A 174 21.99 -33.72 12.97
N GLU A 175 21.94 -32.98 14.07
CA GLU A 175 21.36 -33.41 15.34
C GLU A 175 19.88 -33.05 15.49
N THR A 176 19.42 -32.03 14.76
CA THR A 176 18.04 -31.52 14.85
C THR A 176 17.09 -32.35 13.97
N LYS A 177 15.93 -32.72 14.53
CA LYS A 177 14.83 -33.29 13.73
C LYS A 177 14.07 -32.16 13.04
N LEU A 178 14.24 -32.03 11.73
CA LEU A 178 13.59 -30.98 10.94
C LEU A 178 12.21 -31.43 10.45
N SER A 179 11.29 -30.47 10.36
CA SER A 179 10.06 -30.61 9.58
C SER A 179 10.19 -29.92 8.23
N ILE A 180 9.24 -30.17 7.33
CA ILE A 180 9.21 -29.51 6.02
C ILE A 180 9.16 -27.99 6.15
N ASP A 181 8.39 -27.47 7.12
CA ASP A 181 8.27 -26.03 7.37
C ASP A 181 9.56 -25.41 7.91
N ASP A 182 10.36 -26.17 8.67
CA ASP A 182 11.67 -25.71 9.12
C ASP A 182 12.62 -25.54 7.93
N VAL A 183 12.59 -26.48 6.98
CA VAL A 183 13.41 -26.42 5.78
C VAL A 183 12.90 -25.35 4.80
N ASP A 184 11.58 -25.17 4.67
CA ASP A 184 10.99 -24.05 3.94
C ASP A 184 11.55 -22.72 4.47
N TRP A 185 11.58 -22.54 5.79
CA TRP A 185 12.18 -21.35 6.40
C TRP A 185 13.67 -21.21 6.10
N LEU A 186 14.45 -22.29 6.16
CA LEU A 186 15.88 -22.28 5.85
C LEU A 186 16.17 -21.87 4.40
N LEU A 187 15.35 -22.32 3.43
CA LEU A 187 15.53 -21.97 2.01
C LEU A 187 15.43 -20.46 1.74
N LYS A 188 14.65 -19.75 2.55
CA LYS A 188 14.44 -18.29 2.47
C LYS A 188 15.62 -17.47 2.99
N GLN A 189 16.60 -18.11 3.67
CA GLN A 189 17.73 -17.40 4.28
C GLN A 189 18.91 -17.26 3.31
N ASP A 190 19.03 -16.12 2.64
CA ASP A 190 20.03 -15.87 1.59
C ASP A 190 21.47 -16.20 2.00
N SER A 191 21.83 -15.99 3.27
CA SER A 191 23.18 -16.22 3.82
C SER A 191 23.56 -17.69 3.99
N LEU A 192 22.59 -18.62 3.97
CA LEU A 192 22.87 -20.03 4.21
C LEU A 192 23.52 -20.69 2.98
N SER A 193 24.53 -21.51 3.25
CA SER A 193 25.28 -22.22 2.20
C SER A 193 24.46 -23.36 1.61
N GLN A 194 24.69 -23.65 0.32
CA GLN A 194 24.04 -24.77 -0.37
C GLN A 194 24.29 -26.11 0.34
N GLN A 195 25.51 -26.34 0.85
CA GLN A 195 25.84 -27.56 1.59
C GLN A 195 24.94 -27.77 2.82
N LEU A 196 24.67 -26.70 3.57
CA LEU A 196 23.80 -26.76 4.74
C LEU A 196 22.36 -27.07 4.33
N LEU A 197 21.86 -26.42 3.28
CA LEU A 197 20.51 -26.61 2.76
C LEU A 197 20.31 -28.03 2.22
N SER A 198 21.28 -28.58 1.46
CA SER A 198 21.24 -29.96 0.99
C SER A 198 21.18 -30.94 2.17
N GLN A 199 21.99 -30.72 3.22
CA GLN A 199 21.95 -31.56 4.41
C GLN A 199 20.59 -31.48 5.12
N ALA A 200 19.95 -30.31 5.15
CA ALA A 200 18.63 -30.14 5.73
C ALA A 200 17.55 -30.91 4.95
N ILE A 201 17.62 -30.91 3.62
CA ILE A 201 16.68 -31.64 2.76
C ILE A 201 16.83 -33.15 2.88
N GLU A 202 18.06 -33.65 3.06
CA GLU A 202 18.30 -35.08 3.33
C GLU A 202 17.65 -35.58 4.62
N LYS A 203 17.34 -34.67 5.56
CA LYS A 203 16.68 -35.00 6.83
C LYS A 203 15.16 -35.12 6.72
N ILE A 204 14.56 -34.73 5.60
CA ILE A 204 13.11 -34.83 5.41
C ILE A 204 12.76 -36.13 4.70
N ASP A 205 11.89 -36.92 5.32
CA ASP A 205 11.43 -38.21 4.78
C ASP A 205 10.61 -38.05 3.48
N ASN A 206 9.76 -37.03 3.42
CA ASN A 206 8.92 -36.72 2.25
C ASN A 206 9.07 -35.24 1.85
N THR A 207 9.79 -34.98 0.77
CA THR A 207 10.02 -33.63 0.24
C THR A 207 8.81 -33.03 -0.48
N ASP A 208 7.81 -33.86 -0.81
CA ASP A 208 6.56 -33.47 -1.50
C ASP A 208 5.41 -33.20 -0.54
N GLU A 209 5.67 -33.28 0.77
CA GLU A 209 4.66 -32.90 1.75
C GLU A 209 4.22 -31.45 1.53
N ILE A 210 2.94 -31.17 1.79
CA ILE A 210 2.40 -29.82 1.69
C ILE A 210 2.93 -29.00 2.86
N ILE A 211 3.56 -27.86 2.57
CA ILE A 211 4.02 -26.91 3.59
C ILE A 211 2.79 -26.36 4.33
N GLY A 212 2.90 -26.21 5.64
CA GLY A 212 1.88 -25.63 6.48
C GLY A 212 1.50 -24.21 6.08
N PHE A 213 0.29 -23.81 6.48
CA PHE A 213 -0.16 -22.43 6.34
C PHE A 213 0.39 -21.56 7.48
N GLY A 214 0.21 -22.03 8.71
CA GLY A 214 0.78 -21.44 9.93
C GLY A 214 0.48 -19.94 10.17
N ILE A 215 1.27 -19.32 11.04
CA ILE A 215 1.30 -17.86 11.27
C ILE A 215 1.95 -17.13 10.09
N GLN A 216 2.82 -17.82 9.34
CA GLN A 216 3.55 -17.21 8.23
C GLN A 216 2.66 -16.93 7.00
N GLU A 217 1.45 -17.51 6.94
CA GLU A 217 0.46 -17.29 5.88
C GLU A 217 1.04 -17.44 4.46
N ASN A 218 1.87 -18.47 4.29
CA ASN A 218 2.62 -18.70 3.07
C ASN A 218 1.74 -19.34 1.97
N GLU A 219 1.86 -18.86 0.74
CA GLU A 219 1.10 -19.34 -0.43
C GLU A 219 1.86 -20.39 -1.27
N THR A 220 3.17 -20.59 -1.05
CA THR A 220 3.89 -21.71 -1.67
C THR A 220 3.38 -23.04 -1.14
N LEU A 221 3.14 -24.03 -2.01
CA LEU A 221 2.54 -25.31 -1.59
C LEU A 221 3.60 -26.34 -1.24
N HIS A 222 4.69 -26.37 -2.01
CA HIS A 222 5.77 -27.35 -1.88
C HIS A 222 7.14 -26.67 -1.74
N LEU A 223 8.12 -27.39 -1.19
CA LEU A 223 9.49 -26.86 -1.00
C LEU A 223 10.13 -26.36 -2.29
N ILE A 224 9.79 -27.00 -3.41
CA ILE A 224 10.36 -26.65 -4.71
C ILE A 224 9.93 -25.25 -5.17
N ASP A 225 8.74 -24.79 -4.78
CA ASP A 225 8.26 -23.43 -5.08
C ASP A 225 9.14 -22.40 -4.39
N THR A 226 9.42 -22.61 -3.09
CA THR A 226 10.30 -21.75 -2.30
C THR A 226 11.73 -21.82 -2.84
N ALA A 227 12.26 -23.01 -3.14
CA ALA A 227 13.59 -23.16 -3.70
C ALA A 227 13.73 -22.44 -5.06
N ALA A 228 12.70 -22.52 -5.91
CA ALA A 228 12.65 -21.85 -7.21
C ALA A 228 12.59 -20.33 -7.08
N TYR A 229 11.78 -19.81 -6.15
CA TYR A 229 11.69 -18.37 -5.88
C TYR A 229 12.97 -17.79 -5.28
N TYR A 230 13.68 -18.53 -4.43
CA TYR A 230 14.92 -18.05 -3.79
C TYR A 230 16.20 -18.41 -4.56
N GLY A 231 16.09 -18.83 -5.82
CA GLY A 231 17.26 -19.08 -6.68
C GLY A 231 18.16 -20.22 -6.21
N ARG A 232 17.61 -21.23 -5.51
CA ARG A 232 18.35 -22.38 -4.98
C ARG A 232 18.50 -23.48 -6.03
N ASP A 233 19.26 -23.21 -7.09
CA ASP A 233 19.33 -24.07 -8.28
C ASP A 233 19.74 -25.53 -8.00
N GLN A 234 20.72 -25.73 -7.11
CA GLN A 234 21.17 -27.07 -6.71
C GLN A 234 20.08 -27.81 -5.93
N ILE A 235 19.39 -27.11 -5.04
CA ILE A 235 18.26 -27.66 -4.29
C ILE A 235 17.12 -28.04 -5.22
N VAL A 236 16.73 -27.15 -6.15
CA VAL A 236 15.71 -27.45 -7.16
C VAL A 236 16.12 -28.70 -7.95
N THR A 237 17.38 -28.79 -8.38
CA THR A 237 17.89 -29.97 -9.09
C THR A 237 17.71 -31.25 -8.26
N THR A 238 18.13 -31.23 -6.99
CA THR A 238 17.97 -32.38 -6.09
C THR A 238 16.51 -32.75 -5.84
N LEU A 239 15.61 -31.77 -5.72
CA LEU A 239 14.17 -32.02 -5.57
C LEU A 239 13.58 -32.65 -6.84
N LEU A 240 13.96 -32.15 -8.03
CA LEU A 240 13.54 -32.72 -9.31
C LEU A 240 14.05 -34.15 -9.52
N GLU A 241 15.31 -34.44 -9.14
CA GLU A 241 15.88 -35.80 -9.18
C GLU A 241 15.13 -36.78 -8.27
N LYS A 242 14.54 -36.28 -7.18
CA LYS A 242 13.63 -37.03 -6.31
C LYS A 242 12.21 -37.15 -6.85
N ASN A 243 11.94 -36.66 -8.07
CA ASN A 243 10.62 -36.57 -8.69
C ASN A 243 9.63 -35.71 -7.90
N SER A 244 10.10 -34.60 -7.32
CA SER A 244 9.23 -33.74 -6.53
C SER A 244 8.07 -33.17 -7.37
N VAL A 245 6.91 -33.02 -6.75
CA VAL A 245 5.69 -32.53 -7.39
C VAL A 245 5.83 -31.03 -7.67
N LEU A 246 5.60 -30.64 -8.93
CA LEU A 246 5.51 -29.23 -9.31
C LEU A 246 4.12 -28.68 -9.00
N SER A 247 4.07 -27.49 -8.39
CA SER A 247 2.81 -26.78 -8.16
C SER A 247 2.20 -26.32 -9.48
N ASP A 248 0.92 -26.66 -9.69
CA ASP A 248 0.12 -26.28 -10.87
C ASP A 248 -1.33 -25.95 -10.47
N ASP A 249 -1.53 -25.36 -9.28
CA ASP A 249 -2.86 -24.95 -8.80
C ASP A 249 -3.45 -23.87 -9.71
N ALA A 250 -4.72 -23.99 -10.15
CA ALA A 250 -5.32 -23.10 -11.15
C ALA A 250 -5.41 -21.61 -10.77
N TYR A 251 -5.19 -21.22 -9.51
CA TYR A 251 -5.27 -19.83 -9.04
C TYR A 251 -3.96 -19.32 -8.43
N LEU A 252 -3.27 -20.12 -7.61
CA LEU A 252 -1.97 -19.76 -7.00
C LEU A 252 -0.82 -19.84 -8.03
N GLY A 253 0.37 -19.32 -7.70
CA GLY A 253 1.53 -19.42 -8.59
C GLY A 253 1.98 -20.87 -8.81
N THR A 254 2.37 -21.20 -10.04
CA THR A 254 3.08 -22.46 -10.33
C THR A 254 4.55 -22.38 -9.89
N THR A 255 5.24 -23.52 -9.84
CA THR A 255 6.69 -23.51 -9.57
C THR A 255 7.46 -22.67 -10.60
N MET A 256 7.03 -22.66 -11.87
CA MET A 256 7.59 -21.81 -12.92
C MET A 256 7.27 -20.32 -12.69
N ASP A 257 6.05 -19.97 -12.26
CA ASP A 257 5.68 -18.59 -11.95
C ASP A 257 6.59 -17.99 -10.86
N TYR A 258 6.85 -18.75 -9.80
CA TYR A 258 7.79 -18.36 -8.76
C TYR A 258 9.21 -18.15 -9.31
N ALA A 259 9.66 -19.02 -10.21
CA ALA A 259 10.98 -18.88 -10.82
C ALA A 259 11.09 -17.64 -11.74
N LEU A 260 10.05 -17.35 -12.52
CA LEU A 260 9.98 -16.17 -13.39
C LEU A 260 9.90 -14.87 -12.59
N ALA A 261 9.10 -14.84 -11.52
CA ALA A 261 9.01 -13.69 -10.62
C ALA A 261 10.36 -13.31 -10.00
N ARG A 262 11.17 -14.30 -9.62
CA ARG A 262 12.52 -14.01 -9.10
C ARG A 262 13.47 -13.48 -10.17
N LEU A 263 13.39 -14.01 -11.40
CA LEU A 263 14.22 -13.53 -12.50
C LEU A 263 13.89 -12.07 -12.83
N ASP A 264 12.59 -11.74 -12.90
CA ASP A 264 12.11 -10.37 -13.09
C ASP A 264 12.61 -9.43 -11.99
N TYR A 265 12.51 -9.86 -10.72
CA TYR A 265 13.05 -9.12 -9.58
C TYR A 265 14.54 -8.79 -9.73
N TYR A 266 15.37 -9.74 -10.19
CA TYR A 266 16.80 -9.47 -10.44
C TYR A 266 17.02 -8.43 -11.55
N PHE A 267 16.22 -8.47 -12.63
CA PHE A 267 16.29 -7.43 -13.67
C PHE A 267 15.87 -6.06 -13.15
N GLN A 268 14.84 -5.98 -12.31
CA GLN A 268 14.40 -4.71 -11.70
C GLN A 268 15.46 -4.11 -10.77
N MET A 269 16.30 -4.95 -10.16
CA MET A 269 17.47 -4.53 -9.38
C MET A 269 18.68 -4.16 -10.25
N ASN A 270 18.57 -4.18 -11.58
CA ASN A 270 19.67 -3.97 -12.53
C ASN A 270 20.86 -4.92 -12.30
N ILE A 271 20.59 -6.15 -11.88
CA ILE A 271 21.63 -7.17 -11.73
C ILE A 271 22.17 -7.50 -13.13
N PRO A 272 23.50 -7.50 -13.34
CA PRO A 272 24.10 -7.83 -14.63
C PRO A 272 23.64 -9.20 -15.12
N LEU A 273 23.48 -9.35 -16.43
CA LEU A 273 22.95 -10.57 -17.02
C LEU A 273 23.85 -11.78 -16.70
N GLU A 274 25.17 -11.58 -16.68
CA GLU A 274 26.18 -12.60 -16.40
C GLU A 274 26.34 -12.95 -14.91
N ASP A 275 25.64 -12.25 -14.01
CA ASP A 275 25.74 -12.48 -12.57
C ASP A 275 25.26 -13.89 -12.18
N ASP A 276 25.94 -14.49 -11.20
CA ASP A 276 25.63 -15.82 -10.69
C ASP A 276 24.18 -15.99 -10.22
N LEU A 277 23.51 -14.91 -9.78
CA LEU A 277 22.10 -14.94 -9.40
C LEU A 277 21.18 -15.15 -10.61
N ILE A 278 21.44 -14.44 -11.72
CA ILE A 278 20.71 -14.63 -12.98
C ILE A 278 20.97 -16.02 -13.54
N VAL A 279 22.23 -16.45 -13.58
CA VAL A 279 22.63 -17.77 -14.10
C VAL A 279 21.92 -18.90 -13.35
N ARG A 280 21.89 -18.83 -12.00
CA ARG A 280 21.17 -19.80 -11.17
C ARG A 280 19.67 -19.81 -11.45
N GLN A 281 19.07 -18.63 -11.60
CA GLN A 281 17.63 -18.53 -11.86
C GLN A 281 17.25 -19.08 -13.23
N VAL A 282 18.04 -18.76 -14.26
CA VAL A 282 17.87 -19.30 -15.61
C VAL A 282 17.99 -20.83 -15.62
N LYS A 283 18.94 -21.40 -14.88
CA LYS A 283 19.09 -22.86 -14.76
C LYS A 283 17.84 -23.52 -14.15
N ILE A 284 17.24 -22.90 -13.13
CA ILE A 284 15.98 -23.36 -12.53
C ILE A 284 14.87 -23.35 -13.59
N ILE A 285 14.68 -22.22 -14.28
CA ILE A 285 13.64 -22.07 -15.30
C ILE A 285 13.80 -23.12 -16.41
N LYS A 286 15.02 -23.35 -16.89
CA LYS A 286 15.27 -24.38 -17.91
C LYS A 286 14.97 -25.80 -17.42
N ALA A 287 15.29 -26.10 -16.17
CA ALA A 287 14.97 -27.41 -15.59
C ALA A 287 13.46 -27.63 -15.49
N LEU A 288 12.71 -26.61 -15.05
CA LEU A 288 11.25 -26.64 -14.99
C LEU A 288 10.60 -26.70 -16.38
N HIS A 289 11.16 -25.97 -17.35
CA HIS A 289 10.70 -25.98 -18.74
C HIS A 289 10.84 -27.37 -19.38
N GLY A 290 11.97 -28.05 -19.12
CA GLY A 290 12.20 -29.43 -19.57
C GLY A 290 11.20 -30.46 -19.02
N LEU A 291 10.47 -30.11 -17.96
CA LEU A 291 9.39 -30.92 -17.36
C LEU A 291 7.99 -30.42 -17.72
N ASN A 292 7.87 -29.52 -18.72
CA ASN A 292 6.61 -28.91 -19.15
C ASN A 292 5.88 -28.15 -18.03
N SER A 293 6.61 -27.57 -17.08
CA SER A 293 6.01 -26.69 -16.07
C SER A 293 5.36 -25.48 -16.73
N THR A 294 4.14 -25.16 -16.33
CA THR A 294 3.32 -24.11 -16.94
C THR A 294 3.45 -22.78 -16.18
N ALA A 295 3.12 -21.66 -16.80
CA ALA A 295 3.10 -20.34 -16.16
C ALA A 295 1.89 -19.50 -16.58
N ASN A 296 1.50 -18.53 -15.75
CA ASN A 296 0.33 -17.69 -16.00
C ASN A 296 0.66 -16.40 -16.77
N PHE A 297 0.81 -16.54 -18.09
CA PHE A 297 1.04 -15.39 -18.97
C PHE A 297 -0.28 -14.69 -19.36
N SER A 298 -0.29 -13.36 -19.24
CA SER A 298 -1.31 -12.49 -19.84
C SER A 298 -0.90 -11.99 -21.23
N ILE A 299 0.42 -11.86 -21.46
CA ILE A 299 1.03 -11.55 -22.76
C ILE A 299 2.24 -12.45 -22.91
N GLN A 300 2.37 -13.14 -24.04
CA GLN A 300 3.53 -13.99 -24.33
C GLN A 300 3.89 -13.86 -25.81
N SER A 301 4.95 -13.11 -26.10
CA SER A 301 5.43 -12.83 -27.46
C SER A 301 6.92 -12.46 -27.43
N ASP A 302 7.57 -12.45 -28.59
CA ASP A 302 8.98 -12.06 -28.70
C ASP A 302 9.25 -10.59 -28.34
N GLN A 303 8.22 -9.75 -28.29
CA GLN A 303 8.34 -8.33 -27.93
C GLN A 303 8.10 -8.06 -26.46
N LYS A 304 7.34 -8.95 -25.79
CA LYS A 304 6.92 -8.76 -24.42
C LYS A 304 6.38 -10.08 -23.85
N ALA A 305 6.80 -10.41 -22.64
CA ALA A 305 6.26 -11.51 -21.84
C ALA A 305 5.84 -10.98 -20.47
N VAL A 306 4.55 -11.01 -20.16
CA VAL A 306 3.97 -10.57 -18.89
C VAL A 306 3.14 -11.68 -18.32
N GLY A 307 3.33 -11.96 -17.04
CA GLY A 307 2.46 -12.83 -16.28
C GLY A 307 2.32 -12.36 -14.85
N PHE A 308 1.33 -12.93 -14.16
CA PHE A 308 1.03 -12.55 -12.80
C PHE A 308 0.37 -13.70 -12.05
N PHE A 309 0.55 -13.68 -10.75
CA PHE A 309 -0.21 -14.49 -9.80
C PHE A 309 -0.39 -13.65 -8.54
N PRO A 310 -1.20 -14.06 -7.55
CA PRO A 310 -1.41 -13.25 -6.36
C PRO A 310 -0.09 -12.75 -5.75
N ARG A 311 0.00 -11.43 -5.48
CA ARG A 311 1.17 -10.70 -4.93
C ARG A 311 2.42 -10.62 -5.82
N HIS A 312 2.43 -11.21 -7.01
CA HIS A 312 3.61 -11.23 -7.88
C HIS A 312 3.25 -10.92 -9.33
N ILE A 313 4.08 -10.10 -9.96
CA ILE A 313 4.06 -9.82 -11.39
C ILE A 313 5.47 -10.06 -11.93
N TYR A 314 5.56 -10.53 -13.17
CA TYR A 314 6.82 -10.56 -13.91
C TYR A 314 6.61 -10.01 -15.31
N SER A 315 7.57 -9.23 -15.81
CA SER A 315 7.46 -8.56 -17.10
C SER A 315 8.82 -8.43 -17.78
N PHE A 316 9.01 -9.17 -18.86
CA PHE A 316 10.21 -9.11 -19.68
C PHE A 316 9.96 -8.32 -20.97
N ASP A 317 10.84 -7.37 -21.28
CA ASP A 317 10.82 -6.63 -22.54
C ASP A 317 11.54 -7.37 -23.68
N ALA A 318 11.46 -6.84 -24.90
CA ALA A 318 12.07 -7.43 -26.08
C ALA A 318 13.59 -7.63 -25.94
N GLN A 319 14.29 -6.70 -25.28
CA GLN A 319 15.74 -6.77 -25.11
C GLN A 319 16.10 -7.88 -24.12
N GLN A 320 15.41 -7.96 -22.99
CA GLN A 320 15.59 -9.01 -21.99
C GLN A 320 15.29 -10.39 -22.58
N ILE A 321 14.17 -10.54 -23.32
CA ILE A 321 13.81 -11.79 -24.01
C ILE A 321 14.92 -12.20 -24.99
N THR A 322 15.38 -11.27 -25.83
CA THR A 322 16.44 -11.53 -26.81
C THR A 322 17.74 -11.94 -26.12
N ASN A 323 18.11 -11.27 -25.04
CA ASN A 323 19.33 -11.54 -24.28
C ASN A 323 19.28 -12.91 -23.59
N LEU A 324 18.16 -13.26 -22.96
CA LEU A 324 17.95 -14.58 -22.35
C LEU A 324 18.05 -15.69 -23.39
N GLN A 325 17.51 -15.47 -24.59
CA GLN A 325 17.61 -16.41 -25.68
C GLN A 325 19.04 -16.56 -26.20
N GLN A 326 19.72 -15.45 -26.49
CA GLN A 326 21.06 -15.48 -27.08
C GLN A 326 22.13 -16.02 -26.12
N MET A 327 22.07 -15.63 -24.85
CA MET A 327 23.09 -15.97 -23.87
C MET A 327 22.85 -17.35 -23.24
N TYR A 328 21.58 -17.72 -23.00
CA TYR A 328 21.24 -18.93 -22.25
C TYR A 328 20.38 -19.94 -23.01
N GLY A 329 19.90 -19.60 -24.21
CA GLY A 329 18.95 -20.43 -24.95
C GLY A 329 17.62 -20.60 -24.20
N LEU A 330 17.19 -19.59 -23.45
CA LEU A 330 15.92 -19.59 -22.73
C LEU A 330 14.86 -18.85 -23.54
N THR A 331 13.98 -19.60 -24.21
CA THR A 331 12.87 -19.04 -24.99
C THR A 331 11.63 -18.91 -24.10
N LEU A 332 11.29 -17.69 -23.67
CA LEU A 332 10.10 -17.48 -22.81
C LEU A 332 8.77 -17.80 -23.52
N THR A 333 8.72 -17.70 -24.86
CA THR A 333 7.53 -18.02 -25.66
C THR A 333 7.25 -19.52 -25.78
N ASP A 334 8.21 -20.38 -25.43
CA ASP A 334 8.06 -21.84 -25.46
C ASP A 334 7.54 -22.42 -24.12
N ILE A 335 7.39 -21.58 -23.08
CA ILE A 335 6.83 -22.00 -21.79
C ILE A 335 5.32 -22.17 -21.95
N LEU A 336 4.78 -23.33 -21.55
CA LEU A 336 3.36 -23.62 -21.72
C LEU A 336 2.48 -22.72 -20.84
N PRO A 337 1.35 -22.22 -21.37
CA PRO A 337 0.41 -21.46 -20.57
C PRO A 337 -0.31 -22.37 -19.57
N LYS A 338 -0.46 -21.89 -18.34
CA LYS A 338 -1.22 -22.53 -17.28
C LYS A 338 -2.72 -22.50 -17.55
N LYS A 339 -3.44 -23.52 -17.10
CA LYS A 339 -4.90 -23.48 -17.04
C LYS A 339 -5.38 -22.66 -15.83
N VAL A 340 -6.04 -21.54 -16.10
CA VAL A 340 -6.57 -20.62 -15.07
C VAL A 340 -8.05 -20.84 -14.77
N LEU A 341 -8.46 -20.47 -13.56
CA LEU A 341 -9.88 -20.37 -13.21
C LEU A 341 -10.56 -19.27 -14.04
N THR A 342 -11.78 -19.54 -14.51
CA THR A 342 -12.57 -18.57 -15.28
C THR A 342 -13.69 -17.98 -14.43
N PHE A 343 -13.69 -16.66 -14.26
CA PHE A 343 -14.74 -15.96 -13.55
C PHE A 343 -16.08 -16.03 -14.31
N ASN A 344 -17.13 -16.51 -13.65
CA ASN A 344 -18.49 -16.54 -14.19
C ASN A 344 -19.43 -15.72 -13.30
N PRO A 345 -19.84 -14.49 -13.69
CA PRO A 345 -20.71 -13.63 -12.88
C PRO A 345 -22.10 -14.22 -12.62
N SER A 346 -22.49 -15.26 -13.36
CA SER A 346 -23.77 -15.96 -13.22
C SER A 346 -23.69 -17.26 -12.44
N SER A 347 -22.56 -17.54 -11.76
CA SER A 347 -22.41 -18.75 -10.92
C SER A 347 -23.48 -18.79 -9.81
N PRO A 348 -23.93 -19.99 -9.39
CA PRO A 348 -24.92 -20.11 -8.33
C PRO A 348 -24.48 -19.40 -7.03
N LEU A 349 -23.20 -19.55 -6.65
CA LEU A 349 -22.63 -18.87 -5.48
C LEU A 349 -22.73 -17.35 -5.59
N LEU A 350 -22.31 -16.76 -6.71
CA LEU A 350 -22.37 -15.29 -6.87
C LEU A 350 -23.81 -14.78 -6.88
N LYS A 351 -24.77 -15.53 -7.40
CA LYS A 351 -26.19 -15.16 -7.33
C LYS A 351 -26.69 -15.15 -5.88
N GLU A 352 -26.35 -16.17 -5.09
CA GLU A 352 -26.71 -16.23 -3.67
C GLU A 352 -26.03 -15.10 -2.88
N LEU A 353 -24.74 -14.87 -3.10
CA LEU A 353 -23.99 -13.78 -2.43
C LEU A 353 -24.55 -12.40 -2.77
N ASN A 354 -24.85 -12.11 -4.05
CA ASN A 354 -25.44 -10.84 -4.44
C ASN A 354 -26.85 -10.65 -3.88
N ALA A 355 -27.65 -11.73 -3.80
CA ALA A 355 -28.97 -11.68 -3.16
C ALA A 355 -28.85 -11.40 -1.65
N ASN A 356 -27.91 -12.06 -0.96
CA ASN A 356 -27.64 -11.83 0.46
C ASN A 356 -27.17 -10.40 0.74
N PHE A 357 -26.28 -9.87 -0.12
CA PHE A 357 -25.85 -8.47 -0.04
C PHE A 357 -27.04 -7.51 -0.18
N ALA A 358 -27.87 -7.68 -1.22
CA ALA A 358 -29.03 -6.82 -1.48
C ALA A 358 -30.09 -6.85 -0.37
N GLN A 359 -30.24 -7.96 0.34
CA GLN A 359 -31.18 -8.08 1.47
C GLN A 359 -30.68 -7.37 2.74
N LEU A 360 -29.37 -7.45 3.01
CA LEU A 360 -28.78 -6.92 4.25
C LEU A 360 -28.51 -5.43 4.18
N ASP A 361 -28.35 -4.88 2.98
CA ASP A 361 -28.09 -3.46 2.79
C ASP A 361 -29.20 -2.78 1.99
N ALA A 362 -30.33 -2.53 2.65
CA ALA A 362 -31.48 -1.84 2.04
C ALA A 362 -31.15 -0.40 1.59
N ASN A 363 -30.00 0.15 1.99
CA ASN A 363 -29.50 1.47 1.61
C ASN A 363 -28.45 1.42 0.49
N SER A 364 -28.04 0.24 0.00
CA SER A 364 -27.09 0.13 -1.10
C SER A 364 -27.67 0.74 -2.38
N ALA A 365 -26.79 1.26 -3.24
CA ALA A 365 -27.24 1.75 -4.53
C ALA A 365 -27.75 0.57 -5.38
N THR A 366 -28.75 0.80 -6.23
CA THR A 366 -29.18 -0.28 -7.14
C THR A 366 -28.09 -0.52 -8.19
N PRO A 367 -27.92 -1.76 -8.69
CA PRO A 367 -26.95 -2.06 -9.75
C PRO A 367 -27.13 -1.15 -10.97
N GLU A 368 -28.36 -0.78 -11.31
CA GLU A 368 -28.65 0.16 -12.40
C GLU A 368 -28.13 1.56 -12.10
N ALA A 369 -28.34 2.08 -10.88
CA ALA A 369 -27.84 3.40 -10.51
C ALA A 369 -26.30 3.48 -10.55
N VAL A 370 -25.63 2.40 -10.12
CA VAL A 370 -24.17 2.28 -10.18
C VAL A 370 -23.70 2.24 -11.64
N ALA A 371 -24.35 1.42 -12.48
CA ALA A 371 -24.02 1.31 -13.91
C ALA A 371 -24.25 2.61 -14.69
N ASP A 372 -25.34 3.32 -14.39
CA ASP A 372 -25.63 4.65 -14.94
C ASP A 372 -24.53 5.65 -14.56
N CYS A 373 -24.13 5.67 -13.28
CA CYS A 373 -23.04 6.53 -12.83
C CYS A 373 -21.69 6.17 -13.45
N GLN A 374 -21.37 4.88 -13.59
CA GLN A 374 -20.15 4.42 -14.27
C GLN A 374 -20.13 4.89 -15.73
N SER A 375 -21.26 4.75 -16.43
CA SER A 375 -21.40 5.19 -17.82
C SER A 375 -21.29 6.71 -17.93
N PHE A 376 -21.88 7.46 -17.00
CA PHE A 376 -21.79 8.92 -16.96
C PHE A 376 -20.35 9.39 -16.72
N VAL A 377 -19.69 8.87 -15.69
CA VAL A 377 -18.28 9.18 -15.37
C VAL A 377 -17.36 8.82 -16.54
N HIS A 378 -17.53 7.64 -17.13
CA HIS A 378 -16.74 7.21 -18.29
C HIS A 378 -16.92 8.13 -19.51
N LYS A 379 -18.15 8.59 -19.78
CA LYS A 379 -18.41 9.56 -20.85
C LYS A 379 -17.69 10.90 -20.62
N ILE A 380 -17.59 11.34 -19.38
CA ILE A 380 -16.88 12.57 -19.03
C ILE A 380 -15.36 12.35 -19.11
N ASP A 381 -14.85 11.27 -18.52
CA ASP A 381 -13.41 10.95 -18.51
C ASP A 381 -12.86 10.64 -19.90
N SER A 382 -13.65 10.05 -20.79
CA SER A 382 -13.22 9.80 -22.19
C SER A 382 -12.98 11.09 -22.98
N GLN A 383 -13.54 12.23 -22.56
CA GLN A 383 -13.27 13.54 -23.18
C GLN A 383 -11.93 14.14 -22.70
N TRP A 384 -11.44 13.74 -21.53
CA TRP A 384 -10.20 14.24 -20.95
C TRP A 384 -9.17 13.10 -20.80
N GLN A 385 -8.26 13.01 -21.76
CA GLN A 385 -7.22 11.98 -21.83
C GLN A 385 -5.83 12.60 -21.69
N PRO A 386 -5.47 13.08 -20.48
CA PRO A 386 -4.17 13.73 -20.25
C PRO A 386 -3.03 12.73 -20.44
N ARG A 387 -1.84 13.22 -20.78
CA ARG A 387 -0.64 12.41 -20.98
C ARG A 387 0.33 12.57 -19.81
N SER A 388 1.13 11.53 -19.56
CA SER A 388 2.13 11.51 -18.49
C SER A 388 3.37 12.32 -18.84
N LEU A 389 4.21 12.60 -17.85
CA LEU A 389 5.52 13.22 -18.04
C LEU A 389 6.38 12.48 -19.09
N SER A 390 6.46 11.15 -19.01
CA SER A 390 7.24 10.33 -19.94
C SER A 390 6.83 10.55 -21.41
N TYR A 391 5.53 10.65 -21.71
CA TYR A 391 5.07 10.95 -23.06
C TYR A 391 5.62 12.29 -23.59
N PHE A 392 5.65 13.32 -22.74
CA PHE A 392 6.16 14.63 -23.14
C PHE A 392 7.69 14.68 -23.21
N ILE A 393 8.41 13.95 -22.35
CA ILE A 393 9.86 13.76 -22.46
C ILE A 393 10.21 13.12 -23.81
N ASP A 394 9.55 12.01 -24.16
CA ASP A 394 9.77 11.32 -25.44
C ASP A 394 9.46 12.21 -26.62
N LYS A 395 8.37 12.99 -26.53
CA LYS A 395 7.97 13.93 -27.58
C LYS A 395 9.02 15.02 -27.78
N LEU A 396 9.47 15.68 -26.72
CA LEU A 396 10.50 16.72 -26.78
C LEU A 396 11.82 16.17 -27.33
N THR A 397 12.21 14.98 -26.89
CA THR A 397 13.41 14.28 -27.36
C THR A 397 13.34 13.99 -28.86
N LYS A 398 12.19 13.48 -29.36
CA LYS A 398 11.97 13.23 -30.79
C LYS A 398 11.92 14.51 -31.62
N GLU A 399 11.49 15.63 -31.03
CA GLU A 399 11.51 16.96 -31.65
C GLU A 399 12.90 17.62 -31.60
N GLY A 400 13.90 16.98 -31.00
CA GLY A 400 15.25 17.54 -30.84
C GLY A 400 15.31 18.72 -29.87
N LYS A 401 14.33 18.86 -28.97
CA LYS A 401 14.27 19.89 -27.94
C LYS A 401 14.87 19.38 -26.64
N GLU A 402 15.57 20.27 -25.94
CA GLU A 402 16.09 19.98 -24.59
C GLU A 402 14.94 19.74 -23.60
N VAL A 403 15.06 18.72 -22.76
CA VAL A 403 14.07 18.40 -21.74
C VAL A 403 14.41 19.15 -20.46
N THR A 404 13.77 20.30 -20.25
CA THR A 404 13.95 21.16 -19.07
C THR A 404 12.61 21.44 -18.40
N ALA A 405 12.63 21.79 -17.10
CA ALA A 405 11.43 22.20 -16.36
C ALA A 405 10.72 23.38 -17.04
N THR A 406 11.47 24.34 -17.60
CA THR A 406 10.90 25.49 -18.32
C THR A 406 10.15 25.08 -19.59
N HIS A 407 10.72 24.20 -20.42
CA HIS A 407 10.03 23.71 -21.62
C HIS A 407 8.79 22.90 -21.26
N LEU A 408 8.84 22.13 -20.17
CA LEU A 408 7.70 21.37 -19.68
C LEU A 408 6.60 22.29 -19.12
N HIS A 409 6.95 23.34 -18.36
CA HIS A 409 5.99 24.35 -17.85
C HIS A 409 5.22 25.03 -18.99
N GLN A 410 5.88 25.34 -20.11
CA GLN A 410 5.23 25.93 -21.29
C GLN A 410 4.14 25.03 -21.88
N ILE A 411 4.27 23.70 -21.75
CA ILE A 411 3.22 22.75 -22.13
C ILE A 411 2.14 22.77 -21.05
N ASP A 412 2.51 22.44 -19.82
CA ASP A 412 1.66 22.54 -18.63
C ASP A 412 2.51 22.64 -17.35
N PRO A 413 2.19 23.58 -16.43
CA PRO A 413 2.88 23.72 -15.15
C PRO A 413 3.06 22.43 -14.35
N ALA A 414 2.07 21.52 -14.38
CA ALA A 414 2.16 20.25 -13.64
C ALA A 414 3.35 19.38 -14.09
N LEU A 415 3.76 19.46 -15.36
CA LEU A 415 4.89 18.68 -15.89
C LEU A 415 6.23 19.15 -15.33
N ALA A 416 6.39 20.45 -15.09
CA ALA A 416 7.61 20.99 -14.51
C ALA A 416 7.78 20.51 -13.07
N ASP A 417 6.70 20.52 -12.28
CA ASP A 417 6.76 20.01 -10.92
C ASP A 417 7.02 18.50 -10.89
N CYS A 418 6.38 17.71 -11.77
CA CYS A 418 6.67 16.27 -11.88
C CYS A 418 8.16 16.01 -12.16
N PHE A 419 8.71 16.77 -13.10
CA PHE A 419 10.09 16.62 -13.54
C PHE A 419 11.06 16.97 -12.41
N ASN A 420 10.81 18.09 -11.72
CA ASN A 420 11.60 18.49 -10.56
C ASN A 420 11.49 17.46 -9.43
N TYR A 421 10.30 16.91 -9.19
CA TYR A 421 10.09 15.87 -8.18
C TYR A 421 10.89 14.60 -8.48
N GLN A 422 10.95 14.16 -9.75
CA GLN A 422 11.76 12.99 -10.15
C GLN A 422 13.27 13.22 -10.00
N GLN A 423 13.73 14.47 -10.10
CA GLN A 423 15.13 14.84 -9.91
C GLN A 423 15.49 15.09 -8.44
N TRP A 424 14.49 15.35 -7.61
CA TRP A 424 14.69 15.67 -6.21
C TRP A 424 15.05 14.40 -5.43
N GLN A 425 16.16 14.46 -4.70
CA GLN A 425 16.44 13.46 -3.67
C GLN A 425 15.70 13.90 -2.40
N PRO A 426 14.70 13.13 -1.92
CA PRO A 426 14.06 13.45 -0.67
C PRO A 426 15.12 13.47 0.43
N LEU A 427 14.95 14.38 1.40
CA LEU A 427 15.79 14.38 2.59
C LEU A 427 15.79 12.97 3.19
N SER A 428 16.99 12.41 3.40
CA SER A 428 17.17 11.07 3.96
C SER A 428 16.37 10.97 5.26
N ARG A 429 15.33 10.14 5.27
CA ARG A 429 14.68 9.77 6.53
C ARG A 429 15.68 8.98 7.35
N ARG A 430 15.96 9.42 8.58
CA ARG A 430 16.80 8.69 9.53
C ARG A 430 16.24 7.27 9.71
N GLN A 431 16.92 6.27 9.15
CA GLN A 431 16.45 4.87 9.22
C GLN A 431 16.68 4.22 10.58
N SER A 432 17.47 4.85 11.45
CA SER A 432 17.60 4.53 12.86
C SER A 432 18.53 5.57 13.45
N GLY A 433 18.33 5.92 14.71
CA GLY A 433 19.37 6.65 15.40
C GLY A 433 19.35 6.36 16.88
N ASP A 434 20.28 6.99 17.60
CA ASP A 434 20.46 6.77 19.01
C ASP A 434 19.21 7.16 19.79
N HIS A 435 18.35 6.18 20.06
CA HIS A 435 17.11 6.34 20.80
C HIS A 435 17.33 6.93 22.20
N ASN A 436 18.53 6.76 22.78
CA ASN A 436 18.84 7.35 24.08
C ASN A 436 19.06 8.86 23.97
N LEU A 437 19.74 9.31 22.91
CA LEU A 437 19.95 10.72 22.62
C LEU A 437 18.60 11.41 22.35
N ASP A 438 17.78 10.82 21.48
CA ASP A 438 16.44 11.32 21.15
C ASP A 438 15.58 11.46 22.41
N SER A 439 15.53 10.39 23.22
CA SER A 439 14.75 10.37 24.46
C SER A 439 15.21 11.44 25.46
N ALA A 440 16.52 11.68 25.55
CA ALA A 440 17.07 12.71 26.43
C ALA A 440 16.69 14.12 25.96
N ILE A 441 16.85 14.41 24.67
CA ILE A 441 16.52 15.71 24.05
C ILE A 441 15.04 16.02 24.20
N TYR A 442 14.16 15.08 23.83
CA TYR A 442 12.71 15.32 23.90
C TYR A 442 12.19 15.40 25.33
N ARG A 443 12.83 14.71 26.28
CA ARG A 443 12.51 14.89 27.70
C ARG A 443 12.84 16.30 28.19
N LEU A 444 13.97 16.87 27.77
CA LEU A 444 14.35 18.25 28.10
C LEU A 444 13.36 19.25 27.46
N ALA A 445 13.00 19.03 26.20
CA ALA A 445 12.02 19.86 25.50
C ALA A 445 10.63 19.82 26.17
N ALA A 446 10.19 18.64 26.63
CA ALA A 446 8.93 18.48 27.37
C ALA A 446 8.94 19.14 28.76
N GLN A 447 10.12 19.41 29.32
CA GLN A 447 10.31 20.11 30.60
C GLN A 447 10.51 21.62 30.43
N ASN A 448 10.26 22.17 29.24
CA ASN A 448 10.54 23.55 28.88
C ASN A 448 12.01 23.97 29.05
N ASN A 449 12.94 23.03 28.92
CA ASN A 449 14.38 23.29 29.00
C ASN A 449 15.02 23.23 27.60
N ILE A 450 14.57 24.12 26.72
CA ILE A 450 14.97 24.13 25.31
C ILE A 450 16.47 24.43 25.12
N ASN A 451 17.06 25.30 25.93
CA ASN A 451 18.48 25.65 25.81
C ASN A 451 19.41 24.46 26.07
N GLU A 452 19.08 23.61 27.06
CA GLU A 452 19.83 22.37 27.28
C GLU A 452 19.59 21.34 26.17
N ALA A 453 18.37 21.25 25.64
CA ALA A 453 18.07 20.37 24.52
C ALA A 453 18.86 20.77 23.26
N ILE A 454 18.88 22.07 22.91
CA ILE A 454 19.66 22.62 21.80
C ILE A 454 21.14 22.29 21.98
N LYS A 455 21.70 22.59 23.17
CA LYS A 455 23.10 22.33 23.46
C LYS A 455 23.45 20.85 23.31
N MET A 456 22.57 19.95 23.73
CA MET A 456 22.77 18.50 23.60
C MET A 456 22.82 18.05 22.13
N VAL A 457 21.98 18.62 21.27
CA VAL A 457 22.04 18.36 19.81
C VAL A 457 23.36 18.90 19.23
N GLU A 458 23.74 20.13 19.57
CA GLU A 458 24.98 20.75 19.07
C GLU A 458 26.24 20.01 19.50
N ASP A 459 26.28 19.52 20.74
CA ASP A 459 27.41 18.78 21.30
C ASP A 459 27.54 17.37 20.67
N ALA A 460 26.45 16.82 20.12
CA ALA A 460 26.44 15.52 19.45
C ALA A 460 27.07 15.53 18.04
N GLN A 461 27.36 16.71 17.47
CA GLN A 461 28.05 16.88 16.18
C GLN A 461 27.43 16.04 15.04
N LEU A 462 26.11 16.09 14.92
CA LEU A 462 25.36 15.30 13.95
C LEU A 462 25.44 15.92 12.55
N GLU A 463 25.13 15.10 11.55
CA GLU A 463 24.95 15.53 10.15
C GLU A 463 23.84 16.58 10.02
N GLU A 464 23.93 17.43 9.00
CA GLU A 464 23.03 18.58 8.81
C GLU A 464 21.56 18.19 8.68
N ASP A 465 21.27 17.07 8.02
CA ASP A 465 19.93 16.53 7.84
C ASP A 465 19.30 16.10 9.18
N VAL A 466 20.08 15.47 10.05
CA VAL A 466 19.65 15.09 11.40
C VAL A 466 19.42 16.33 12.27
N ASN A 467 20.30 17.33 12.19
CA ASN A 467 20.12 18.60 12.90
C ASN A 467 18.84 19.34 12.48
N ARG A 468 18.55 19.36 11.17
CA ARG A 468 17.31 19.93 10.62
C ARG A 468 16.07 19.17 11.09
N GLU A 469 16.15 17.85 11.20
CA GLU A 469 15.05 17.05 11.75
C GLU A 469 14.79 17.41 13.22
N PHE A 470 15.83 17.49 14.06
CA PHE A 470 15.68 17.95 15.45
C PHE A 470 15.07 19.34 15.54
N PHE A 471 15.48 20.26 14.66
CA PHE A 471 14.90 21.59 14.58
C PHE A 471 13.38 21.52 14.34
N TYR A 472 12.91 20.76 13.35
CA TYR A 472 11.47 20.63 13.08
C TYR A 472 10.71 19.89 14.19
N GLN A 473 11.27 18.82 14.74
CA GLN A 473 10.61 18.05 15.79
C GLN A 473 10.45 18.89 17.08
N LEU A 474 11.46 19.68 17.46
CA LEU A 474 11.37 20.57 18.62
C LEU A 474 10.28 21.65 18.44
N LEU A 475 10.12 22.20 17.24
CA LEU A 475 9.00 23.10 16.93
C LEU A 475 7.64 22.41 16.96
N GLY A 476 7.56 21.14 16.56
CA GLY A 476 6.36 20.32 16.74
C GLY A 476 5.98 20.17 18.22
N TYR A 477 6.95 20.10 19.13
CA TYR A 477 6.73 20.08 20.58
C TYR A 477 6.20 21.42 21.09
N ASN A 478 6.93 22.51 20.86
CA ASN A 478 6.49 23.86 21.21
C ASN A 478 6.97 24.88 20.15
N PRO A 479 6.04 25.55 19.43
CA PRO A 479 6.38 26.58 18.46
C PRO A 479 7.18 27.75 19.04
N GLU A 480 6.97 28.08 20.33
CA GLU A 480 7.65 29.19 21.03
C GLU A 480 9.17 29.04 21.01
N TYR A 481 9.70 27.84 20.78
CA TYR A 481 11.14 27.57 20.67
C TYR A 481 11.78 28.12 19.39
N PHE A 482 10.99 28.68 18.46
CA PHE A 482 11.49 29.15 17.18
C PHE A 482 12.62 30.16 17.31
N THR A 483 12.49 31.13 18.22
CA THR A 483 13.50 32.17 18.41
C THR A 483 14.82 31.57 18.92
N GLU A 484 14.78 30.73 19.96
CA GLU A 484 15.96 30.08 20.52
C GLU A 484 16.65 29.18 19.49
N LEU A 485 15.86 28.43 18.72
CA LEU A 485 16.39 27.56 17.67
C LEU A 485 17.05 28.36 16.54
N GLN A 486 16.48 29.49 16.12
CA GLN A 486 17.06 30.37 15.10
C GLN A 486 18.32 31.11 15.57
N LEU A 487 18.48 31.32 16.88
CA LEU A 487 19.70 31.90 17.47
C LEU A 487 20.81 30.86 17.68
N SER A 488 20.51 29.58 17.56
CA SER A 488 21.44 28.47 17.77
C SER A 488 22.21 28.08 16.50
N LYS A 489 23.10 27.08 16.60
CA LYS A 489 23.75 26.46 15.44
C LYS A 489 22.80 25.56 14.64
N LEU A 490 21.64 25.23 15.19
CA LEU A 490 20.60 24.46 14.49
C LEU A 490 19.76 25.31 13.53
N ARG A 491 19.99 26.63 13.49
CA ARG A 491 19.21 27.56 12.69
C ARG A 491 19.06 27.09 11.24
N GLN A 492 17.88 27.36 10.68
CA GLN A 492 17.55 26.97 9.31
C GLN A 492 17.41 28.24 8.46
N GLU A 493 18.26 28.36 7.44
CA GLU A 493 18.19 29.46 6.48
C GLU A 493 17.00 29.28 5.53
N THR A 494 16.67 28.05 5.16
CA THR A 494 15.50 27.68 4.36
C THR A 494 14.79 26.49 4.99
N PHE A 495 13.48 26.37 4.73
CA PHE A 495 12.65 25.33 5.33
C PHE A 495 12.20 24.31 4.29
N ASP A 496 11.85 23.11 4.73
CA ASP A 496 10.89 22.21 4.09
C ASP A 496 9.51 22.52 4.70
N TYR A 497 8.62 23.17 3.95
CA TYR A 497 7.31 23.52 4.52
C TYR A 497 6.41 22.30 4.70
N ASP A 498 6.53 21.26 3.87
CA ASP A 498 5.77 20.02 4.06
C ASP A 498 6.20 19.30 5.35
N ALA A 499 7.51 19.21 5.61
CA ALA A 499 8.01 18.60 6.84
C ALA A 499 7.62 19.43 8.07
N LEU A 500 7.79 20.74 7.99
CA LEU A 500 7.44 21.63 9.09
C LEU A 500 5.94 21.60 9.40
N TYR A 501 5.08 21.61 8.38
CA TYR A 501 3.63 21.47 8.52
C TYR A 501 3.25 20.12 9.15
N ARG A 502 3.87 19.00 8.72
CA ARG A 502 3.61 17.69 9.34
C ARG A 502 4.00 17.64 10.82
N MET A 503 5.09 18.30 11.22
CA MET A 503 5.57 18.30 12.60
C MET A 503 4.78 19.24 13.50
N ALA A 504 4.50 20.46 13.04
CA ALA A 504 3.74 21.45 13.80
C ALA A 504 2.23 21.16 13.78
N ASN A 505 1.72 20.66 12.66
CA ASN A 505 0.32 20.31 12.40
C ASN A 505 -0.62 21.44 12.86
N SER A 506 -1.50 21.19 13.84
CA SER A 506 -2.42 22.18 14.42
C SER A 506 -1.76 23.43 15.03
N LYS A 507 -0.43 23.41 15.22
CA LYS A 507 0.35 24.53 15.79
C LYS A 507 1.04 25.39 14.72
N THR A 508 0.83 25.12 13.44
CA THR A 508 1.48 25.86 12.34
C THR A 508 1.24 27.37 12.42
N ILE A 509 0.01 27.81 12.72
CA ILE A 509 -0.29 29.25 12.88
C ILE A 509 0.47 29.84 14.06
N SER A 510 0.56 29.12 15.19
CA SER A 510 1.35 29.55 16.35
C SER A 510 2.84 29.68 15.99
N LEU A 511 3.38 28.78 15.18
CA LEU A 511 4.75 28.90 14.70
C LEU A 511 4.95 30.16 13.83
N MET A 512 3.97 30.51 13.00
CA MET A 512 4.02 31.74 12.21
C MET A 512 4.01 32.99 13.09
N THR A 513 3.27 32.99 14.19
CA THR A 513 3.26 34.12 15.14
C THR A 513 4.58 34.31 15.87
N GLU A 514 5.43 33.29 15.95
CA GLU A 514 6.77 33.37 16.54
C GLU A 514 7.83 34.01 15.61
N GLY A 515 7.42 34.50 14.43
CA GLY A 515 8.30 35.26 13.53
C GLY A 515 8.83 34.45 12.34
N LEU A 516 8.20 33.32 12.00
CA LEU A 516 8.48 32.65 10.73
C LEU A 516 8.04 33.56 9.56
N ASP A 517 8.96 33.83 8.65
CA ASP A 517 8.67 34.59 7.43
C ASP A 517 7.73 33.80 6.51
N ILE A 518 6.51 34.31 6.36
CA ILE A 518 5.44 33.66 5.58
C ILE A 518 5.55 33.91 4.07
N ASP A 519 6.30 34.93 3.64
CA ASP A 519 6.47 35.28 2.23
C ASP A 519 7.64 34.53 1.57
N LYS A 520 8.49 33.91 2.39
CA LYS A 520 9.62 33.14 1.90
C LYS A 520 9.15 31.88 1.20
N LEU A 521 9.90 31.47 0.17
CA LEU A 521 9.74 30.17 -0.47
C LEU A 521 10.67 29.16 0.17
N ASP A 522 10.18 27.93 0.28
CA ASP A 522 10.93 26.76 0.72
C ASP A 522 11.96 26.34 -0.35
N TYR A 523 12.84 25.36 -0.06
CA TYR A 523 13.88 24.98 -1.02
C TYR A 523 13.35 24.25 -2.28
N THR A 524 12.12 23.73 -2.24
CA THR A 524 11.41 23.21 -3.42
C THR A 524 10.67 24.31 -4.18
N GLY A 525 10.76 25.54 -3.66
CA GLY A 525 10.05 26.71 -4.11
C GLY A 525 8.68 26.86 -3.46
N LYS A 526 8.13 25.94 -2.68
CA LYS A 526 6.75 26.04 -2.14
C LYS A 526 6.60 27.24 -1.20
N SER A 527 5.41 27.83 -1.22
CA SER A 527 4.93 28.85 -0.29
C SER A 527 3.97 28.24 0.71
N TRP A 528 3.66 28.97 1.78
CA TRP A 528 2.62 28.55 2.73
C TRP A 528 1.21 28.51 2.13
N LEU A 529 0.94 29.25 1.05
CA LEU A 529 -0.31 29.12 0.29
C LEU A 529 -0.42 27.74 -0.37
N ASP A 530 0.67 27.22 -0.93
CA ASP A 530 0.69 25.89 -1.54
C ASP A 530 0.37 24.82 -0.48
N ILE A 531 0.97 24.93 0.70
CA ILE A 531 0.72 24.02 1.84
C ILE A 531 -0.74 24.07 2.28
N ALA A 532 -1.30 25.26 2.49
CA ALA A 532 -2.69 25.40 2.94
C ALA A 532 -3.69 24.82 1.93
N ILE A 533 -3.45 24.99 0.62
CA ILE A 533 -4.30 24.47 -0.44
C ILE A 533 -4.18 22.96 -0.56
N VAL A 534 -2.95 22.43 -0.64
CA VAL A 534 -2.70 20.98 -0.80
C VAL A 534 -3.22 20.19 0.39
N ASN A 535 -3.07 20.72 1.61
CA ASN A 535 -3.53 20.06 2.85
C ASN A 535 -4.98 20.38 3.22
N ARG A 536 -5.69 21.21 2.45
CA ARG A 536 -7.03 21.73 2.78
C ARG A 536 -7.12 22.31 4.19
N ASP A 537 -6.16 23.14 4.55
CA ASP A 537 -6.17 23.88 5.80
C ASP A 537 -6.77 25.28 5.57
N LEU A 538 -8.11 25.34 5.60
CA LEU A 538 -8.85 26.59 5.47
C LEU A 538 -8.50 27.59 6.60
N PRO A 539 -8.40 27.19 7.89
CA PRO A 539 -7.90 28.07 8.93
C PRO A 539 -6.54 28.70 8.61
N LEU A 540 -5.59 27.90 8.13
CA LEU A 540 -4.27 28.40 7.73
C LEU A 540 -4.37 29.36 6.54
N LEU A 541 -5.11 29.00 5.48
CA LEU A 541 -5.29 29.89 4.33
C LEU A 541 -5.90 31.24 4.74
N ASN A 542 -6.95 31.20 5.57
CA ASN A 542 -7.58 32.41 6.09
C ASN A 542 -6.60 33.23 6.95
N TYR A 543 -5.79 32.59 7.79
CA TYR A 543 -4.75 33.27 8.56
C TYR A 543 -3.74 33.98 7.63
N LEU A 544 -3.19 33.27 6.64
CA LEU A 544 -2.19 33.80 5.71
C LEU A 544 -2.73 35.01 4.93
N VAL A 545 -3.96 34.93 4.42
CA VAL A 545 -4.62 36.05 3.72
C VAL A 545 -4.85 37.24 4.66
N ASN A 546 -5.26 37.00 5.92
CA ASN A 546 -5.43 38.06 6.91
C ASN A 546 -4.09 38.69 7.35
N GLN A 547 -2.98 37.96 7.23
CA GLN A 547 -1.62 38.50 7.42
C GLN A 547 -1.06 39.20 6.17
N HIS A 548 -1.88 39.34 5.12
CA HIS A 548 -1.49 39.98 3.86
C HIS A 548 -0.28 39.32 3.18
N ILE A 549 -0.20 37.98 3.22
CA ILE A 549 0.81 37.22 2.47
C ILE A 549 0.82 37.64 1.00
N SER A 550 2.02 37.74 0.43
CA SER A 550 2.23 38.02 -0.98
C SER A 550 1.88 36.78 -1.82
N TYR A 551 1.18 36.98 -2.93
CA TYR A 551 0.99 35.89 -3.89
C TYR A 551 2.34 35.52 -4.52
N PRO A 552 2.80 34.25 -4.45
CA PRO A 552 4.14 33.87 -4.86
C PRO A 552 4.28 33.98 -6.37
N TYR A 553 5.38 34.59 -6.82
CA TYR A 553 5.76 34.55 -8.24
C TYR A 553 6.41 33.20 -8.58
N ARG A 554 5.89 32.54 -9.62
CA ARG A 554 6.40 31.29 -10.16
C ARG A 554 6.97 31.50 -11.55
N GLU A 555 8.27 31.30 -11.72
CA GLU A 555 8.89 31.23 -13.05
C GLU A 555 8.59 29.89 -13.76
N SER A 556 8.45 28.83 -12.96
CA SER A 556 8.12 27.48 -13.41
C SER A 556 7.31 26.76 -12.33
N GLY A 557 6.65 25.67 -12.70
CA GLY A 557 5.78 24.91 -11.81
C GLY A 557 4.38 25.49 -11.59
N ARG A 558 3.57 24.79 -10.79
CA ARG A 558 2.21 25.20 -10.44
C ARG A 558 2.24 26.34 -9.42
N ASP A 559 1.33 27.30 -9.59
CA ASP A 559 1.10 28.35 -8.60
C ASP A 559 -0.11 27.97 -7.71
N PRO A 560 -0.38 28.71 -6.62
CA PRO A 560 -1.49 28.42 -5.72
C PRO A 560 -2.85 28.33 -6.43
N LEU A 561 -3.12 29.19 -7.42
CA LEU A 561 -4.38 29.17 -8.17
C LEU A 561 -4.49 27.92 -9.04
N TYR A 562 -3.40 27.48 -9.68
CA TYR A 562 -3.35 26.21 -10.38
C TYR A 562 -3.69 25.06 -9.43
N LEU A 563 -3.00 24.96 -8.29
CA LEU A 563 -3.18 23.87 -7.33
C LEU A 563 -4.63 23.78 -6.85
N LEU A 564 -5.27 24.92 -6.60
CA LEU A 564 -6.66 24.97 -6.16
C LEU A 564 -7.66 24.52 -7.25
N LEU A 565 -7.38 24.84 -8.52
CA LEU A 565 -8.26 24.49 -9.65
C LEU A 565 -7.99 23.07 -10.22
N GLU A 566 -6.96 22.38 -9.74
CA GLU A 566 -6.55 21.06 -10.22
C GLU A 566 -7.52 19.95 -9.76
N THR A 567 -8.44 19.57 -10.64
CA THR A 567 -9.43 18.50 -10.39
C THR A 567 -8.89 17.06 -10.53
N SER A 568 -7.62 16.91 -10.90
CA SER A 568 -6.96 15.61 -11.06
C SER A 568 -6.60 14.98 -9.71
N HIS A 569 -6.52 15.81 -8.66
CA HIS A 569 -6.13 15.39 -7.32
C HIS A 569 -7.22 14.50 -6.71
N TYR A 570 -6.83 13.35 -6.14
CA TYR A 570 -7.76 12.31 -5.65
C TYR A 570 -8.73 12.79 -4.58
N GLU A 571 -8.40 13.90 -3.92
CA GLU A 571 -9.19 14.47 -2.87
C GLU A 571 -9.96 15.75 -3.27
N PHE A 572 -9.92 16.18 -4.54
CA PHE A 572 -10.64 17.37 -4.99
C PHE A 572 -12.13 17.30 -4.60
N ASN A 573 -12.63 18.35 -3.93
CA ASN A 573 -14.04 18.50 -3.59
C ASN A 573 -14.57 19.85 -4.12
N PRO A 574 -15.52 19.83 -5.07
CA PRO A 574 -16.08 21.07 -5.63
C PRO A 574 -16.87 21.90 -4.61
N GLU A 575 -17.36 21.31 -3.51
CA GLU A 575 -18.17 22.02 -2.51
C GLU A 575 -17.35 23.08 -1.75
N HIS A 576 -16.07 22.81 -1.49
CA HIS A 576 -15.18 23.73 -0.78
C HIS A 576 -14.41 24.67 -1.70
N LEU A 577 -14.42 24.41 -3.02
CA LEU A 577 -13.60 25.16 -3.98
C LEU A 577 -13.89 26.67 -3.92
N LEU A 578 -15.16 27.07 -3.86
CA LEU A 578 -15.54 28.49 -3.89
C LEU A 578 -15.07 29.25 -2.65
N GLU A 579 -15.03 28.59 -1.49
CA GLU A 579 -14.58 29.18 -0.22
C GLU A 579 -13.08 29.48 -0.27
N TYR A 580 -12.27 28.48 -0.66
CA TYR A 580 -10.82 28.66 -0.84
C TYR A 580 -10.51 29.68 -1.93
N LEU A 581 -11.24 29.62 -3.04
CA LEU A 581 -11.04 30.54 -4.16
C LEU A 581 -11.36 31.98 -3.74
N SER A 582 -12.38 32.18 -2.91
CA SER A 582 -12.71 33.51 -2.40
C SER A 582 -11.60 34.12 -1.55
N LEU A 583 -10.91 33.32 -0.73
CA LEU A 583 -9.74 33.78 0.01
C LEU A 583 -8.55 34.06 -0.91
N LEU A 584 -8.26 33.15 -1.84
CA LEU A 584 -7.10 33.28 -2.71
C LEU A 584 -7.22 34.46 -3.70
N MET A 585 -8.42 34.71 -4.22
CA MET A 585 -8.67 35.77 -5.19
C MET A 585 -8.55 37.18 -4.58
N VAL A 586 -8.59 37.33 -3.25
CA VAL A 586 -8.28 38.60 -2.56
C VAL A 586 -6.82 39.03 -2.80
N LEU A 587 -5.92 38.08 -3.05
CA LEU A 587 -4.52 38.34 -3.34
C LEU A 587 -4.28 38.74 -4.81
N GLU A 588 -5.34 38.91 -5.60
CA GLU A 588 -5.33 39.32 -7.01
C GLU A 588 -4.34 38.51 -7.90
N PRO A 589 -4.44 37.16 -7.90
CA PRO A 589 -3.53 36.33 -8.68
C PRO A 589 -3.67 36.60 -10.17
N LYS A 590 -2.54 36.59 -10.89
CA LYS A 590 -2.54 36.70 -12.34
C LYS A 590 -3.14 35.43 -12.96
N VAL A 591 -4.20 35.59 -13.75
CA VAL A 591 -4.84 34.48 -14.45
C VAL A 591 -4.11 34.18 -15.76
N TYR A 592 -3.57 32.96 -15.90
CA TYR A 592 -2.88 32.47 -17.08
C TYR A 592 -3.74 31.52 -17.91
N PRO A 593 -3.36 31.23 -19.18
CA PRO A 593 -4.08 30.27 -20.02
C PRO A 593 -4.26 28.89 -19.41
N HIS A 594 -3.29 28.39 -18.62
CA HIS A 594 -3.40 27.09 -17.96
C HIS A 594 -4.52 27.07 -16.90
N HIS A 595 -4.78 28.18 -16.18
CA HIS A 595 -5.94 28.31 -15.29
C HIS A 595 -7.25 28.17 -16.06
N GLN A 596 -7.35 28.75 -17.24
CA GLN A 596 -8.54 28.62 -18.10
C GLN A 596 -8.72 27.18 -18.62
N ARG A 597 -7.63 26.44 -18.85
CA ARG A 597 -7.71 25.00 -19.17
C ARG A 597 -8.27 24.21 -17.99
N LEU A 598 -7.80 24.46 -16.77
CA LEU A 598 -8.35 23.85 -15.55
C LEU A 598 -9.83 24.21 -15.37
N MET A 599 -10.21 25.47 -15.58
CA MET A 599 -11.62 25.90 -15.56
C MET A 599 -12.46 25.23 -16.66
N SER A 600 -11.88 24.90 -17.81
CA SER A 600 -12.57 24.09 -18.84
C SER A 600 -12.84 22.67 -18.36
N LEU A 601 -11.93 22.09 -17.59
CA LEU A 601 -12.11 20.79 -16.96
C LEU A 601 -13.14 20.84 -15.83
N ILE A 602 -13.14 21.90 -15.02
CA ILE A 602 -14.19 22.16 -14.03
C ILE A 602 -15.55 22.32 -14.71
N ARG A 603 -15.65 23.06 -15.83
CA ARG A 603 -16.90 23.16 -16.62
C ARG A 603 -17.40 21.79 -17.09
N LEU A 604 -16.48 20.92 -17.50
CA LEU A 604 -16.79 19.58 -17.98
C LEU A 604 -17.27 18.65 -16.85
N LYS A 605 -16.58 18.65 -15.70
CA LYS A 605 -16.86 17.74 -14.58
C LYS A 605 -17.91 18.29 -13.60
N PHE A 606 -17.90 19.59 -13.33
CA PHE A 606 -18.66 20.27 -12.28
C PHE A 606 -19.34 21.54 -12.83
N PRO A 607 -20.32 21.41 -13.75
CA PRO A 607 -20.91 22.55 -14.45
C PRO A 607 -21.58 23.58 -13.52
N GLU A 608 -22.24 23.13 -12.45
CA GLU A 608 -22.86 24.03 -11.47
C GLU A 608 -21.81 24.87 -10.72
N SER A 609 -20.75 24.21 -10.25
CA SER A 609 -19.63 24.87 -9.57
C SER A 609 -18.90 25.84 -10.51
N TYR A 610 -18.70 25.46 -11.78
CA TYR A 610 -18.17 26.36 -12.81
C TYR A 610 -19.02 27.63 -12.94
N THR A 611 -20.35 27.51 -13.05
CA THR A 611 -21.26 28.66 -13.14
C THR A 611 -21.15 29.57 -11.92
N GLN A 612 -21.09 29.01 -10.70
CA GLN A 612 -20.92 29.80 -9.48
C GLN A 612 -19.58 30.56 -9.48
N ILE A 613 -18.50 29.88 -9.83
CA ILE A 613 -17.15 30.47 -9.87
C ILE A 613 -17.09 31.64 -10.85
N ILE A 614 -17.57 31.48 -12.09
CA ILE A 614 -17.46 32.55 -13.09
C ILE A 614 -18.38 33.75 -12.81
N ASN A 615 -19.49 33.53 -12.09
CA ASN A 615 -20.37 34.61 -11.67
C ASN A 615 -19.69 35.51 -10.63
N GLN A 616 -18.87 34.92 -9.75
CA GLN A 616 -18.13 35.66 -8.73
C GLN A 616 -16.77 36.16 -9.23
N PHE A 617 -16.10 35.40 -10.09
CA PHE A 617 -14.76 35.68 -10.61
C PHE A 617 -14.74 35.58 -12.15
N PRO A 618 -15.23 36.61 -12.87
CA PRO A 618 -15.31 36.58 -14.34
C PRO A 618 -13.96 36.44 -15.06
N THR A 619 -12.85 36.78 -14.39
CA THR A 619 -11.49 36.61 -14.92
C THR A 619 -11.11 35.15 -15.17
N LEU A 620 -11.78 34.20 -14.49
CA LEU A 620 -11.56 32.76 -14.63
C LEU A 620 -12.39 32.11 -15.75
N ILE A 621 -13.19 32.87 -16.50
CA ILE A 621 -14.01 32.33 -17.59
C ILE A 621 -13.14 31.58 -18.61
N ALA A 622 -13.47 30.32 -18.83
CA ALA A 622 -12.94 29.53 -19.93
C ALA A 622 -13.80 29.77 -21.18
N LYS A 623 -13.21 30.36 -22.22
CA LYS A 623 -13.92 30.63 -23.48
C LYS A 623 -14.39 29.31 -24.13
N GLU A 624 -15.34 29.45 -25.04
CA GLU A 624 -15.71 28.32 -25.90
C GLU A 624 -14.50 27.88 -26.73
N GLY A 625 -14.25 26.57 -26.79
CA GLY A 625 -13.06 26.02 -27.45
C GLY A 625 -11.75 26.08 -26.66
N THR A 626 -11.73 26.59 -25.43
CA THR A 626 -10.54 26.45 -24.56
C THR A 626 -10.21 24.96 -24.37
N PRO A 627 -8.96 24.52 -24.65
CA PRO A 627 -8.59 23.12 -24.55
C PRO A 627 -8.57 22.65 -23.08
N LEU A 628 -8.76 21.35 -22.88
CA LEU A 628 -8.57 20.73 -21.57
C LEU A 628 -7.08 20.65 -21.21
N PRO A 629 -6.73 20.50 -19.92
CA PRO A 629 -5.34 20.33 -19.49
C PRO A 629 -4.71 19.12 -20.18
N PRO A 630 -3.55 19.27 -20.86
CA PRO A 630 -2.96 18.21 -21.67
C PRO A 630 -2.21 17.15 -20.86
N ALA A 631 -1.92 17.44 -19.59
CA ALA A 631 -1.08 16.63 -18.72
C ALA A 631 -1.69 16.48 -17.33
N VAL A 632 -1.24 15.45 -16.60
CA VAL A 632 -1.48 15.26 -15.17
C VAL A 632 -0.21 14.76 -14.49
N CYS A 633 -0.01 15.15 -13.24
CA CYS A 633 0.99 14.55 -12.36
C CYS A 633 0.31 13.63 -11.36
N LEU A 634 0.33 12.32 -11.60
CA LEU A 634 -0.34 11.34 -10.74
C LEU A 634 0.49 10.90 -9.52
N ASN A 635 1.74 11.38 -9.42
CA ASN A 635 2.67 11.04 -8.34
C ASN A 635 2.99 12.32 -7.54
N TYR A 636 2.11 12.66 -6.60
CA TYR A 636 2.39 13.55 -5.48
C TYR A 636 2.05 12.84 -4.19
#